data_AF-A0A970UAX8-F1
#
_entry.id   AF-A0A970UAX8-F1
#
_cell.length_a   1.000
_cell.length_b   1.000
_cell.length_c   1.000
_cell.angle_alpha   90.00
_cell.angle_beta   90.00
_cell.angle_gamma   90.00
#
_symmetry.space_group_name_H-M   'P 1'
#
loop_
_entity.id
_entity.type
_entity.pdbx_description
1 polymer ?
#
loop_
_entity_poly.entity_id
_entity_poly.type
_entity_poly.pdbx_seq_one_letter_code
_entity_poly.pdbx_strand_id
1 'polypeptide(L)'
;MRLWFFVFAFCFVTAAAVPATTGEPPISPHPDSLSASQNPQARSLLQSISDATDSLQLLEAYFAYGEFLDEEGDFQASIAHLKAALRIAVNIQDDTKIASIANYLAFVYWITSDYQASIEAYELGLQSAERSRDSSTIAKISMNLANNYNYLGQYDKAIECALYALNIKETANDQERICYHYISMSNIFRENQNTPKWEEYLRKAYKLKDVEGCASLGDLVKIYNGLGGIARDKGKPHQALAFYDTMMMISRQADYDQGINTALTNSAATYKELWQPQKALELAIEAEHYFSNDSYDIIFSHNFKAELYQALGKPKKALALANENIQDNDIASYSTEKLKCLDLLYELNFELGNYRAAYAWNDSLQKYKTLLRDEDVRTTIEELEAKYQNEQKEQQISLLTAENKITKQRIRLSWLFIGFLFLLIVLVVALLIFRHKQARFKQSVLRQQLLLSQMNPHFIFNVMGSIQGYLYKNEAVKAADYLSRFASLSRSVLEFSSRERITLSEEIEMLQNYIALERAGKENPFAVSFSIDPKMETAFIEIPPMLLQPFVENAIKHGLKDIDYPGKLSLQFDEKENYIEVEILDNGRGLSNNHYSQHKSKALDIFWQRKKLIRRRCKKELTFEFQNLHDCDETRHGVRVFLQIPILNND
;
A
#
# COMPACT_ATOMS: atom_id res chain seq x y z
N MET A 1 -1.90 -21.42 -10.58
CA MET A 1 -2.31 -20.28 -9.73
C MET A 1 -1.44 -20.20 -8.46
N ARG A 2 -0.10 -20.21 -8.61
CA ARG A 2 0.94 -20.06 -7.56
C ARG A 2 2.24 -19.53 -8.19
N LEU A 3 2.15 -18.46 -8.99
CA LEU A 3 3.32 -17.78 -9.58
C LEU A 3 3.38 -16.27 -9.27
N TRP A 4 2.49 -15.77 -8.42
CA TRP A 4 2.33 -14.33 -8.16
C TRP A 4 3.05 -13.82 -6.89
N PHE A 5 3.84 -14.65 -6.21
CA PHE A 5 4.45 -14.28 -4.91
C PHE A 5 5.94 -13.92 -4.95
N PHE A 6 6.61 -13.98 -6.10
CA PHE A 6 8.04 -13.61 -6.21
C PHE A 6 8.29 -12.21 -6.80
N VAL A 7 7.24 -11.43 -7.09
CA VAL A 7 7.33 -10.06 -7.62
C VAL A 7 7.76 -9.02 -6.57
N PHE A 8 8.01 -9.41 -5.30
CA PHE A 8 8.35 -8.47 -4.24
C PHE A 8 9.75 -8.62 -3.62
N ALA A 9 10.58 -9.55 -4.09
CA ALA A 9 11.91 -9.79 -3.51
C ALA A 9 13.07 -9.06 -4.22
N PHE A 10 12.88 -8.58 -5.46
CA PHE A 10 13.89 -7.80 -6.19
C PHE A 10 13.73 -6.26 -6.06
N CYS A 11 12.71 -5.78 -5.35
CA CYS A 11 12.44 -4.34 -5.18
C CYS A 11 13.14 -3.67 -3.99
N PHE A 12 14.14 -4.30 -3.37
CA PHE A 12 14.93 -3.67 -2.30
C PHE A 12 16.40 -4.11 -2.38
N VAL A 13 17.05 -3.88 -3.51
CA VAL A 13 18.48 -3.56 -3.50
C VAL A 13 18.56 -2.05 -3.57
N THR A 14 19.17 -1.50 -2.53
CA THR A 14 19.45 -0.09 -2.30
C THR A 14 19.88 0.60 -3.59
N ALA A 15 19.29 1.77 -3.85
CA ALA A 15 19.84 2.77 -4.74
C ALA A 15 21.30 3.04 -4.35
N ALA A 16 22.23 2.35 -5.00
CA ALA A 16 23.55 2.89 -5.24
C ALA A 16 23.30 4.01 -6.25
N ALA A 17 23.12 5.21 -5.72
CA ALA A 17 23.21 6.42 -6.51
C ALA A 17 24.51 6.31 -7.31
N VAL A 18 24.41 6.28 -8.64
CA VAL A 18 25.51 6.75 -9.48
C VAL A 18 25.90 8.10 -8.86
N PRO A 19 27.12 8.28 -8.34
CA PRO A 19 27.49 9.56 -7.77
C PRO A 19 27.27 10.58 -8.87
N ALA A 20 26.36 11.52 -8.63
CA ALA A 20 26.30 12.73 -9.43
C ALA A 20 27.64 13.42 -9.23
N THR A 21 28.61 13.14 -10.10
CA THR A 21 29.86 13.87 -10.22
C THR A 21 29.53 15.24 -10.80
N THR A 22 28.88 16.07 -10.01
CA THR A 22 28.75 17.50 -10.27
C THR A 22 30.16 18.07 -10.37
N GLY A 23 30.71 18.23 -11.58
CA GLY A 23 32.02 18.84 -11.72
C GLY A 23 32.77 18.68 -13.04
N GLU A 24 32.38 17.80 -13.95
CA GLU A 24 33.04 17.76 -15.27
C GLU A 24 32.40 18.74 -16.25
N PRO A 25 33.18 19.63 -16.88
CA PRO A 25 32.68 20.58 -17.88
C PRO A 25 32.12 19.84 -19.11
N PRO A 26 31.25 20.48 -19.90
CA PRO A 26 30.81 19.90 -21.17
C PRO A 26 32.02 19.51 -22.01
N ILE A 27 32.01 18.28 -22.52
CA ILE A 27 33.04 17.77 -23.42
C ILE A 27 33.10 18.72 -24.62
N SER A 28 34.28 19.22 -24.93
CA SER A 28 34.46 20.11 -26.07
C SER A 28 34.05 19.37 -27.36
N PRO A 29 33.25 19.96 -28.25
CA PRO A 29 32.83 19.34 -29.52
C PRO A 29 33.99 19.30 -30.55
N HIS A 30 35.23 19.23 -30.10
CA HIS A 30 36.39 19.19 -31.00
C HIS A 30 36.64 17.75 -31.45
N PRO A 31 37.05 17.55 -32.71
CA PRO A 31 37.36 16.21 -33.21
C PRO A 31 38.59 15.68 -32.44
N ASP A 32 38.37 14.69 -31.59
CA ASP A 32 39.42 14.10 -30.75
C ASP A 32 40.45 13.29 -31.56
N SER A 33 40.18 13.05 -32.86
CA SER A 33 41.13 12.47 -33.82
C SER A 33 41.23 13.28 -35.12
N LEU A 34 42.45 13.36 -35.68
CA LEU A 34 42.74 14.01 -36.96
C LEU A 34 41.93 13.42 -38.13
N SER A 35 41.57 12.13 -38.06
CA SER A 35 40.73 11.43 -39.05
C SER A 35 39.26 11.85 -38.97
N ALA A 36 38.67 11.94 -37.76
CA ALA A 36 37.28 12.37 -37.57
C ALA A 36 37.06 13.81 -38.05
N SER A 37 38.07 14.68 -37.95
CA SER A 37 38.00 16.07 -38.44
C SER A 37 37.84 16.17 -39.97
N GLN A 38 38.16 15.12 -40.73
CA GLN A 38 38.11 15.09 -42.21
C GLN A 38 36.90 14.32 -42.76
N ASN A 39 36.19 13.54 -41.91
CA ASN A 39 35.00 12.79 -42.33
C ASN A 39 33.76 13.72 -42.40
N PRO A 40 33.07 13.81 -43.56
CA PRO A 40 31.88 14.65 -43.73
C PRO A 40 30.74 14.31 -42.76
N GLN A 41 30.56 13.03 -42.43
CA GLN A 41 29.54 12.55 -41.50
C GLN A 41 29.86 12.99 -40.07
N ALA A 42 31.11 12.83 -39.63
CA ALA A 42 31.58 13.32 -38.34
C ALA A 42 31.35 14.82 -38.18
N ARG A 43 31.66 15.64 -39.21
CA ARG A 43 31.40 17.08 -39.18
C ARG A 43 29.91 17.40 -39.07
N SER A 44 29.06 16.68 -39.79
CA SER A 44 27.60 16.88 -39.71
C SER A 44 27.07 16.58 -38.31
N LEU A 45 27.58 15.54 -37.65
CA LEU A 45 27.18 15.16 -36.29
C LEU A 45 27.74 16.14 -35.24
N LEU A 46 28.97 16.63 -35.39
CA LEU A 46 29.51 17.68 -34.52
C LEU A 46 28.78 19.01 -34.69
N GLN A 47 28.33 19.33 -35.91
CA GLN A 47 27.50 20.50 -36.17
C GLN A 47 26.13 20.37 -35.51
N SER A 48 25.51 19.19 -35.53
CA SER A 48 24.22 18.98 -34.84
C SER A 48 24.32 19.11 -33.31
N ILE A 49 25.46 18.73 -32.72
CA ILE A 49 25.75 19.01 -31.29
C ILE A 49 25.81 20.52 -31.04
N SER A 50 26.45 21.27 -31.95
CA SER A 50 26.61 22.73 -31.83
C SER A 50 25.31 23.51 -32.05
N ASP A 51 24.46 23.00 -32.95
CA ASP A 51 23.18 23.61 -33.33
C ASP A 51 22.01 23.19 -32.43
N ALA A 52 22.23 22.25 -31.50
CA ALA A 52 21.18 21.74 -30.62
C ALA A 52 20.57 22.87 -29.77
N THR A 53 19.25 23.05 -29.89
CA THR A 53 18.52 24.14 -29.23
C THR A 53 17.85 23.74 -27.92
N ASP A 54 17.75 22.44 -27.65
CA ASP A 54 17.17 21.87 -26.44
C ASP A 54 17.95 20.62 -25.98
N SER A 55 17.64 20.15 -24.77
CA SER A 55 18.32 18.99 -24.17
C SER A 55 18.07 17.67 -24.90
N LEU A 56 16.93 17.50 -25.57
CA LEU A 56 16.62 16.27 -26.29
C LEU A 56 17.42 16.19 -27.60
N GLN A 57 17.47 17.29 -28.36
CA GLN A 57 18.31 17.42 -29.56
C GLN A 57 19.78 17.20 -29.22
N LEU A 58 20.26 17.81 -28.12
CA LEU A 58 21.65 17.67 -27.70
C LEU A 58 21.97 16.21 -27.30
N LEU A 59 21.06 15.54 -26.59
CA LEU A 59 21.18 14.12 -26.26
C LEU A 59 21.26 13.25 -27.52
N GLU A 60 20.35 13.45 -28.47
CA GLU A 60 20.30 12.66 -29.71
C GLU A 60 21.56 12.88 -30.56
N ALA A 61 22.06 14.11 -30.61
CA ALA A 61 23.30 14.43 -31.31
C ALA A 61 24.53 13.77 -30.66
N TYR A 62 24.65 13.81 -29.32
CA TYR A 62 25.72 13.11 -28.60
C TYR A 62 25.63 11.59 -28.76
N PHE A 63 24.42 11.02 -28.72
CA PHE A 63 24.22 9.60 -28.89
C PHE A 63 24.64 9.14 -30.29
N ALA A 64 24.16 9.81 -31.33
CA ALA A 64 24.51 9.50 -32.72
C ALA A 64 26.00 9.67 -33.02
N TYR A 65 26.65 10.68 -32.42
CA TYR A 65 28.10 10.85 -32.57
C TYR A 65 28.89 9.76 -31.83
N GLY A 66 28.41 9.31 -30.67
CA GLY A 66 28.99 8.17 -29.95
C GLY A 66 28.88 6.87 -30.74
N GLU A 67 27.74 6.59 -31.39
CA GLU A 67 27.57 5.43 -32.28
C GLU A 67 28.53 5.50 -33.48
N PHE A 68 28.66 6.68 -34.11
CA PHE A 68 29.61 6.88 -35.21
C PHE A 68 31.07 6.63 -34.78
N LEU A 69 31.47 7.07 -33.59
CA LEU A 69 32.83 6.86 -33.08
C LEU A 69 33.12 5.39 -32.77
N ASP A 70 32.11 4.63 -32.30
CA ASP A 70 32.21 3.18 -32.13
C ASP A 70 32.46 2.48 -33.48
N GLU A 71 31.71 2.86 -34.52
CA GLU A 71 31.87 2.33 -35.88
C GLU A 71 33.27 2.62 -36.48
N GLU A 72 33.87 3.76 -36.15
CA GLU A 72 35.24 4.11 -36.56
C GLU A 72 36.32 3.48 -35.67
N GLY A 73 35.94 2.78 -34.59
CA GLY A 73 36.85 2.11 -33.65
C GLY A 73 37.46 3.01 -32.57
N ASP A 74 36.99 4.25 -32.43
CA ASP A 74 37.41 5.17 -31.36
C ASP A 74 36.54 4.97 -30.12
N PHE A 75 36.73 3.82 -29.46
CA PHE A 75 35.90 3.40 -28.34
C PHE A 75 35.97 4.35 -27.13
N GLN A 76 37.12 4.99 -26.90
CA GLN A 76 37.28 5.92 -25.77
C GLN A 76 36.47 7.20 -25.97
N ALA A 77 36.54 7.79 -27.17
CA ALA A 77 35.71 8.95 -27.51
C ALA A 77 34.22 8.58 -27.55
N SER A 78 33.88 7.40 -28.09
CA SER A 78 32.51 6.87 -28.08
C SER A 78 31.95 6.80 -26.66
N ILE A 79 32.65 6.16 -25.71
CA ILE A 79 32.25 6.06 -24.30
C ILE A 79 32.03 7.46 -23.69
N ALA A 80 32.90 8.43 -23.99
CA ALA A 80 32.78 9.78 -23.45
C ALA A 80 31.49 10.48 -23.93
N HIS A 81 31.19 10.41 -25.23
CA HIS A 81 29.97 11.00 -25.79
C HIS A 81 28.69 10.26 -25.39
N LEU A 82 28.73 8.93 -25.30
CA LEU A 82 27.62 8.12 -24.79
C LEU A 82 27.32 8.44 -23.31
N LYS A 83 28.34 8.67 -22.47
CA LYS A 83 28.16 9.15 -21.09
C LYS A 83 27.52 10.54 -21.04
N ALA A 84 27.92 11.45 -21.94
CA ALA A 84 27.30 12.77 -22.03
C ALA A 84 25.82 12.67 -22.40
N ALA A 85 25.47 11.85 -23.39
CA ALA A 85 24.08 11.59 -23.77
C ALA A 85 23.27 10.98 -22.60
N LEU A 86 23.84 9.96 -21.93
CA LEU A 86 23.20 9.30 -20.78
C LEU A 86 22.93 10.29 -19.64
N ARG A 87 23.88 11.18 -19.35
CA ARG A 87 23.74 12.20 -18.32
C ARG A 87 22.61 13.17 -18.62
N ILE A 88 22.46 13.58 -19.88
CA ILE A 88 21.34 14.42 -20.31
C ILE A 88 20.02 13.65 -20.18
N ALA A 89 19.99 12.37 -20.57
CA ALA A 89 18.81 11.50 -20.45
C ALA A 89 18.31 11.40 -19.00
N VAL A 90 19.24 11.21 -18.05
CA VAL A 90 18.96 11.21 -16.61
C VAL A 90 18.44 12.57 -16.13
N ASN A 91 19.02 13.68 -16.60
CA ASN A 91 18.58 15.03 -16.22
C ASN A 91 17.16 15.34 -16.69
N ILE A 92 16.78 14.91 -17.89
CA ILE A 92 15.41 15.08 -18.43
C ILE A 92 14.44 13.99 -17.95
N GLN A 93 14.93 13.01 -17.18
CA GLN A 93 14.16 11.89 -16.61
C GLN A 93 13.44 11.03 -17.66
N ASP A 94 14.06 10.82 -18.83
CA ASP A 94 13.50 9.97 -19.89
C ASP A 94 14.01 8.53 -19.74
N ASP A 95 13.25 7.70 -19.03
CA ASP A 95 13.58 6.29 -18.77
C ASP A 95 13.79 5.46 -20.06
N THR A 96 13.11 5.81 -21.16
CA THR A 96 13.25 5.10 -22.44
C THR A 96 14.62 5.41 -23.06
N LYS A 97 15.03 6.68 -23.07
CA LYS A 97 16.35 7.10 -23.57
C LYS A 97 17.48 6.62 -22.66
N ILE A 98 17.27 6.61 -21.33
CA ILE A 98 18.25 6.03 -20.39
C ILE A 98 18.47 4.56 -20.72
N ALA A 99 17.40 3.78 -20.91
CA ALA A 99 17.51 2.36 -21.25
C ALA A 99 18.25 2.11 -22.57
N SER A 100 17.93 2.86 -23.64
CA SER A 100 18.57 2.67 -24.94
C SER A 100 20.06 3.03 -24.92
N ILE A 101 20.41 4.18 -24.33
CA ILE A 101 21.80 4.65 -24.26
C ILE A 101 22.63 3.74 -23.35
N ALA A 102 22.10 3.37 -22.19
CA ALA A 102 22.81 2.50 -21.25
C ALA A 102 23.05 1.11 -21.85
N ASN A 103 22.10 0.55 -22.60
CA ASN A 103 22.29 -0.71 -23.33
C ASN A 103 23.41 -0.62 -24.38
N TYR A 104 23.53 0.50 -25.10
CA TYR A 104 24.59 0.69 -26.10
C TYR A 104 25.95 0.91 -25.43
N LEU A 105 26.00 1.79 -24.42
CA LEU A 105 27.21 2.04 -23.64
C LEU A 105 27.75 0.75 -23.00
N ALA A 106 26.88 -0.10 -22.48
CA ALA A 106 27.24 -1.41 -21.95
C ALA A 106 27.89 -2.31 -23.01
N PHE A 107 27.43 -2.27 -24.25
CA PHE A 107 28.02 -3.01 -25.36
C PHE A 107 29.43 -2.53 -25.70
N VAL A 108 29.65 -1.21 -25.76
CA VAL A 108 30.99 -0.64 -26.00
C VAL A 108 31.96 -0.97 -24.86
N TYR A 109 31.49 -0.95 -23.61
CA TYR A 109 32.28 -1.43 -22.47
C TYR A 109 32.64 -2.91 -22.58
N TRP A 110 31.72 -3.74 -23.08
CA TRP A 110 32.00 -5.16 -23.27
C TRP A 110 33.07 -5.38 -24.35
N ILE A 111 33.02 -4.66 -25.48
CA ILE A 111 34.04 -4.72 -26.53
C ILE A 111 35.42 -4.30 -26.00
N THR A 112 35.45 -3.26 -25.17
CA THR A 112 36.70 -2.74 -24.55
C THR A 112 37.15 -3.55 -23.32
N SER A 113 36.52 -4.70 -23.05
CA SER A 113 36.82 -5.60 -21.94
C SER A 113 36.61 -5.02 -20.54
N ASP A 114 35.90 -3.89 -20.40
CA ASP A 114 35.45 -3.37 -19.11
C ASP A 114 34.12 -4.02 -18.71
N TYR A 115 34.21 -5.30 -18.34
CA TYR A 115 33.02 -6.12 -18.06
C TYR A 115 32.21 -5.61 -16.86
N GLN A 116 32.87 -5.01 -15.86
CA GLN A 116 32.18 -4.48 -14.69
C GLN A 116 31.36 -3.23 -15.06
N ALA A 117 31.95 -2.28 -15.80
CA ALA A 117 31.22 -1.11 -16.28
C ALA A 117 30.09 -1.49 -17.26
N SER A 118 30.29 -2.55 -18.05
CA SER A 118 29.25 -3.12 -18.91
C SER A 118 28.05 -3.63 -18.12
N ILE A 119 28.28 -4.43 -17.06
CA ILE A 119 27.21 -4.93 -16.19
C ILE A 119 26.45 -3.78 -15.53
N GLU A 120 27.16 -2.81 -14.94
CA GLU A 120 26.54 -1.65 -14.29
C GLU A 120 25.66 -0.83 -15.25
N ALA A 121 26.12 -0.64 -16.49
CA ALA A 121 25.34 0.03 -17.52
C ALA A 121 24.11 -0.80 -17.95
N TYR A 122 24.23 -2.11 -18.11
CA TYR A 122 23.06 -2.97 -18.39
C TYR A 122 22.06 -2.96 -17.24
N GLU A 123 22.50 -3.01 -15.98
CA GLU A 123 21.61 -2.95 -14.81
C GLU A 123 20.87 -1.61 -14.73
N LEU A 124 21.55 -0.49 -14.98
CA LEU A 124 20.91 0.82 -15.07
C LEU A 124 19.86 0.87 -16.19
N GLY A 125 20.21 0.33 -17.35
CA GLY A 125 19.31 0.26 -18.50
C GLY A 125 18.08 -0.59 -18.21
N LEU A 126 18.26 -1.75 -17.56
CA LEU A 126 17.21 -2.67 -17.18
C LEU A 126 16.23 -2.02 -16.18
N GLN A 127 16.75 -1.39 -15.12
CA GLN A 127 15.92 -0.70 -14.14
C GLN A 127 15.09 0.42 -14.78
N SER A 128 15.68 1.15 -15.74
CA SER A 128 14.97 2.23 -16.45
C SER A 128 13.90 1.67 -17.39
N ALA A 129 14.19 0.59 -18.11
CA ALA A 129 13.21 -0.11 -18.94
C ALA A 129 12.03 -0.69 -18.13
N GLU A 130 12.28 -1.16 -16.91
CA GLU A 130 11.24 -1.61 -15.98
C GLU A 130 10.34 -0.45 -15.50
N ARG A 131 10.92 0.73 -15.26
CA ARG A 131 10.14 1.94 -14.92
C ARG A 131 9.27 2.41 -16.08
N SER A 132 9.79 2.38 -17.31
CA SER A 132 9.02 2.71 -18.53
C SER A 132 8.05 1.61 -18.95
N ARG A 133 8.16 0.41 -18.36
CA ARG A 133 7.35 -0.79 -18.66
C ARG A 133 7.49 -1.25 -20.12
N ASP A 134 8.64 -1.03 -20.72
CA ASP A 134 8.94 -1.48 -22.07
C ASP A 134 9.42 -2.95 -22.05
N SER A 135 8.47 -3.88 -22.18
CA SER A 135 8.74 -5.32 -22.19
C SER A 135 9.78 -5.76 -23.22
N SER A 136 9.82 -5.12 -24.39
CA SER A 136 10.76 -5.48 -25.45
C SER A 136 12.19 -5.09 -25.06
N THR A 137 12.36 -3.87 -24.55
CA THR A 137 13.65 -3.38 -24.06
C THR A 137 14.12 -4.15 -22.81
N ILE A 138 13.22 -4.47 -21.88
CA ILE A 138 13.55 -5.31 -20.71
C ILE A 138 14.09 -6.66 -21.17
N ALA A 139 13.41 -7.33 -22.12
CA ALA A 139 13.85 -8.62 -22.63
C ALA A 139 15.21 -8.53 -23.35
N LYS A 140 15.42 -7.49 -24.16
CA LYS A 140 16.68 -7.25 -24.88
C LYS A 140 17.85 -7.05 -23.92
N ILE A 141 17.71 -6.12 -22.97
CA ILE A 141 18.78 -5.81 -22.00
C ILE A 141 19.07 -7.02 -21.11
N SER A 142 18.03 -7.70 -20.62
CA SER A 142 18.19 -8.90 -19.80
C SER A 142 18.94 -10.02 -20.53
N MET A 143 18.72 -10.19 -21.84
CA MET A 143 19.45 -11.18 -22.64
C MET A 143 20.90 -10.78 -22.90
N ASN A 144 21.17 -9.48 -23.11
CA ASN A 144 22.54 -9.00 -23.26
C ASN A 144 23.33 -9.15 -21.95
N LEU A 145 22.70 -8.83 -20.82
CA LEU A 145 23.26 -9.08 -19.49
C LEU A 145 23.53 -10.57 -19.25
N ALA A 146 22.63 -11.45 -19.69
CA ALA A 146 22.84 -12.89 -19.65
C ALA A 146 24.07 -13.35 -20.44
N ASN A 147 24.25 -12.82 -21.66
CA ASN A 147 25.41 -13.12 -22.49
C ASN A 147 26.72 -12.63 -21.85
N ASN A 148 26.69 -11.47 -21.18
CA ASN A 148 27.83 -10.95 -20.44
C ASN A 148 28.19 -11.86 -19.25
N TYR A 149 27.22 -12.23 -18.41
CA TYR A 149 27.44 -13.19 -17.33
C TYR A 149 27.93 -14.56 -17.82
N ASN A 150 27.45 -15.02 -18.98
CA ASN A 150 27.93 -16.25 -19.59
C ASN A 150 29.40 -16.17 -20.00
N TYR A 151 29.82 -15.04 -20.57
CA TYR A 151 31.21 -14.80 -20.93
C TYR A 151 32.13 -14.84 -19.70
N LEU A 152 31.65 -14.35 -18.56
CA LEU A 152 32.36 -14.39 -17.27
C LEU A 152 32.25 -15.74 -16.53
N GLY A 153 31.68 -16.78 -17.14
CA GLY A 153 31.48 -18.08 -16.49
C GLY A 153 30.44 -18.10 -15.36
N GLN A 154 29.72 -16.99 -15.13
CA GLN A 154 28.68 -16.87 -14.10
C GLN A 154 27.35 -17.47 -14.60
N TYR A 155 27.35 -18.78 -14.88
CA TYR A 155 26.24 -19.47 -15.55
C TYR A 155 24.89 -19.36 -14.83
N ASP A 156 24.87 -19.37 -13.49
CA ASP A 156 23.62 -19.28 -12.72
C ASP A 156 22.92 -17.93 -12.96
N LYS A 157 23.67 -16.82 -12.90
CA LYS A 157 23.14 -15.47 -13.20
C LYS A 157 22.77 -15.32 -14.67
N ALA A 158 23.57 -15.89 -15.56
CA ALA A 158 23.28 -15.90 -16.99
C ALA A 158 21.93 -16.58 -17.28
N ILE A 159 21.70 -17.75 -16.68
CA ILE A 159 20.45 -18.51 -16.79
C ILE A 159 19.27 -17.71 -16.20
N GLU A 160 19.45 -17.08 -15.03
CA GLU A 160 18.40 -16.24 -14.42
C GLU A 160 17.98 -15.10 -15.33
N CYS A 161 18.94 -14.31 -15.83
CA CYS A 161 18.67 -13.18 -16.71
C CYS A 161 18.04 -13.63 -18.05
N ALA A 162 18.53 -14.74 -18.63
CA ALA A 162 17.99 -15.30 -19.86
C ALA A 162 16.55 -15.82 -19.69
N LEU A 163 16.25 -16.47 -18.55
CA LEU A 163 14.89 -16.90 -18.22
C LEU A 163 13.97 -15.72 -18.01
N TYR A 164 14.44 -14.64 -17.39
CA TYR A 164 13.65 -13.43 -17.21
C TYR A 164 13.24 -12.83 -18.58
N ALA A 165 14.21 -12.68 -19.49
CA ALA A 165 13.96 -12.22 -20.85
C ALA A 165 12.96 -13.12 -21.62
N LEU A 166 13.17 -14.43 -21.58
CA LEU A 166 12.31 -15.40 -22.27
C LEU A 166 10.90 -15.42 -21.68
N ASN A 167 10.76 -15.36 -20.35
CA ASN A 167 9.46 -15.34 -19.71
C ASN A 167 8.65 -14.09 -20.12
N ILE A 168 9.29 -12.92 -20.24
CA ILE A 168 8.61 -11.71 -20.73
C ILE A 168 8.10 -11.90 -22.15
N LYS A 169 8.96 -12.36 -23.06
CA LYS A 169 8.60 -12.61 -24.47
C LYS A 169 7.49 -13.66 -24.60
N GLU A 170 7.63 -14.80 -23.92
CA GLU A 170 6.66 -15.90 -23.96
C GLU A 170 5.30 -15.49 -23.35
N THR A 171 5.28 -14.74 -22.24
CA THR A 171 4.03 -14.29 -21.61
C THR A 171 3.33 -13.20 -22.40
N ALA A 172 4.08 -12.31 -23.06
CA ALA A 172 3.55 -11.31 -23.98
C ALA A 172 3.12 -11.91 -25.33
N ASN A 173 3.46 -13.17 -25.60
CA ASN A 173 3.40 -13.79 -26.92
C ASN A 173 4.11 -12.94 -28.00
N ASP A 174 5.18 -12.27 -27.58
CA ASP A 174 6.04 -11.49 -28.47
C ASP A 174 7.06 -12.44 -29.12
N GLN A 175 6.79 -12.76 -30.38
CA GLN A 175 7.62 -13.64 -31.18
C GLN A 175 8.72 -12.88 -31.93
N GLU A 176 8.72 -11.55 -31.92
CA GLU A 176 9.74 -10.77 -32.61
C GLU A 176 11.12 -11.07 -32.03
N ARG A 177 12.06 -11.48 -32.90
CA ARG A 177 13.43 -11.85 -32.54
C ARG A 177 13.53 -12.95 -31.46
N ILE A 178 12.48 -13.72 -31.19
CA ILE A 178 12.50 -14.73 -30.11
C ILE A 178 13.57 -15.82 -30.33
N CYS A 179 13.95 -16.09 -31.59
CA CYS A 179 15.02 -17.03 -31.89
C CYS A 179 16.37 -16.58 -31.34
N TYR A 180 16.69 -15.28 -31.34
CA TYR A 180 17.90 -14.75 -30.70
C TYR A 180 17.97 -15.13 -29.22
N HIS A 181 16.84 -15.02 -28.51
CA HIS A 181 16.76 -15.34 -27.08
C HIS A 181 16.94 -16.84 -26.82
N TYR A 182 16.31 -17.70 -27.64
CA TYR A 182 16.51 -19.14 -27.54
C TYR A 182 17.93 -19.58 -27.89
N ILE A 183 18.55 -18.98 -28.90
CA ILE A 183 19.94 -19.26 -29.30
C ILE A 183 20.89 -18.84 -28.17
N SER A 184 20.71 -17.64 -27.62
CA SER A 184 21.52 -17.15 -26.50
C SER A 184 21.41 -18.08 -25.30
N MET A 185 20.19 -18.48 -24.91
CA MET A 185 19.98 -19.47 -23.86
C MET A 185 20.62 -20.83 -24.18
N SER A 186 20.57 -21.26 -25.44
CA SER A 186 21.22 -22.50 -25.88
C SER A 186 22.74 -22.43 -25.74
N ASN A 187 23.35 -21.27 -26.03
CA ASN A 187 24.79 -21.06 -25.87
C ASN A 187 25.19 -21.10 -24.40
N ILE A 188 24.40 -20.51 -23.50
CA ILE A 188 24.67 -20.59 -22.05
C ILE A 188 24.74 -22.04 -21.58
N PHE A 189 23.80 -22.88 -22.03
CA PHE A 189 23.84 -24.31 -21.69
C PHE A 189 24.95 -25.08 -22.40
N ARG A 190 25.39 -24.65 -23.58
CA ARG A 190 26.55 -25.23 -24.27
C ARG A 190 27.82 -24.99 -23.47
N GLU A 191 28.07 -23.74 -23.04
CA GLU A 191 29.25 -23.38 -22.25
C GLU A 191 29.22 -24.04 -20.86
N ASN A 192 28.03 -24.15 -20.26
CA ASN A 192 27.81 -24.91 -19.02
C ASN A 192 27.76 -26.45 -19.23
N GLN A 193 28.19 -26.96 -20.38
CA GLN A 193 28.29 -28.39 -20.71
C GLN A 193 26.99 -29.21 -20.53
N ASN A 194 25.83 -28.55 -20.57
CA ASN A 194 24.51 -29.17 -20.45
C ASN A 194 23.92 -29.46 -21.83
N THR A 195 24.44 -30.50 -22.49
CA THR A 195 24.05 -30.89 -23.85
C THR A 195 22.53 -31.09 -24.03
N PRO A 196 21.78 -31.73 -23.11
CA PRO A 196 20.33 -31.88 -23.26
C PRO A 196 19.59 -30.53 -23.35
N LYS A 197 19.97 -29.56 -22.52
CA LYS A 197 19.35 -28.22 -22.52
C LYS A 197 19.81 -27.38 -23.70
N TRP A 198 21.07 -27.47 -24.09
CA TRP A 198 21.58 -26.85 -25.33
C TRP A 198 20.74 -27.28 -26.53
N GLU A 199 20.51 -28.59 -26.69
CA GLU A 199 19.68 -29.11 -27.78
C GLU A 199 18.20 -28.70 -27.65
N GLU A 200 17.63 -28.71 -26.44
CA GLU A 200 16.24 -28.30 -26.20
C GLU A 200 15.97 -26.87 -26.73
N TYR A 201 16.77 -25.91 -26.30
CA TYR A 201 16.58 -24.50 -26.65
C TYR A 201 16.90 -24.23 -28.12
N LEU A 202 17.93 -24.87 -28.68
CA LEU A 202 18.23 -24.74 -30.10
C LEU A 202 17.11 -25.31 -30.97
N ARG A 203 16.47 -26.41 -30.55
CA ARG A 203 15.28 -26.97 -31.23
C ARG A 203 14.05 -26.07 -31.11
N LYS A 204 13.90 -25.31 -30.02
CA LYS A 204 12.85 -24.30 -29.91
C LYS A 204 13.05 -23.20 -30.96
N ALA A 205 14.27 -22.67 -31.09
CA ALA A 205 14.61 -21.71 -32.14
C ALA A 205 14.37 -22.28 -33.55
N TYR A 206 14.83 -23.51 -33.81
CA TYR A 206 14.65 -24.17 -35.11
C TYR A 206 13.18 -24.34 -35.53
N LYS A 207 12.27 -24.59 -34.57
CA LYS A 207 10.83 -24.72 -34.85
C LYS A 207 10.20 -23.40 -35.32
N LEU A 208 10.77 -22.27 -34.94
CA LEU A 208 10.26 -20.93 -35.25
C LEU A 208 11.01 -20.24 -36.39
N LYS A 209 12.01 -20.92 -36.98
CA LYS A 209 12.93 -20.32 -37.95
C LYS A 209 12.25 -19.77 -39.21
N ASP A 210 11.13 -20.35 -39.61
CA ASP A 210 10.37 -19.99 -40.82
C ASP A 210 9.19 -19.04 -40.51
N VAL A 211 9.01 -18.67 -39.24
CA VAL A 211 7.95 -17.75 -38.82
C VAL A 211 8.45 -16.31 -39.00
N GLU A 212 7.66 -15.50 -39.70
CA GLU A 212 8.00 -14.10 -39.98
C GLU A 212 8.29 -13.32 -38.69
N GLY A 213 9.39 -12.58 -38.67
CA GLY A 213 9.83 -11.78 -37.52
C GLY A 213 10.56 -12.56 -36.41
N CYS A 214 10.50 -13.90 -36.38
CA CYS A 214 11.11 -14.69 -35.30
C CYS A 214 12.63 -14.79 -35.37
N ALA A 215 13.17 -15.05 -36.56
CA ALA A 215 14.59 -15.27 -36.80
C ALA A 215 15.12 -14.26 -37.82
N SER A 216 16.27 -13.67 -37.52
CA SER A 216 17.08 -13.01 -38.54
C SER A 216 17.94 -14.00 -39.32
N LEU A 217 18.52 -13.57 -40.43
CA LEU A 217 19.52 -14.33 -41.17
C LEU A 217 20.65 -14.84 -40.26
N GLY A 218 21.20 -13.97 -39.41
CA GLY A 218 22.25 -14.34 -38.47
C GLY A 218 21.79 -15.38 -37.44
N ASP A 219 20.51 -15.35 -37.04
CA ASP A 219 19.94 -16.37 -36.17
C ASP A 219 19.82 -17.72 -36.88
N LEU A 220 19.41 -17.74 -38.15
CA LEU A 220 19.38 -18.97 -38.96
C LEU A 220 20.76 -19.61 -39.06
N VAL A 221 21.79 -18.80 -39.35
CA VAL A 221 23.18 -19.26 -39.40
C VAL A 221 23.60 -19.89 -38.07
N LYS A 222 23.32 -19.22 -36.95
CA LYS A 222 23.62 -19.73 -35.59
C LYS A 222 22.84 -21.01 -35.25
N ILE A 223 21.57 -21.12 -35.67
CA ILE A 223 20.75 -22.32 -35.47
C ILE A 223 21.36 -23.52 -36.20
N TYR A 224 21.66 -23.38 -37.50
CA TYR A 224 22.22 -24.47 -38.29
C TYR A 224 23.63 -24.83 -37.84
N ASN A 225 24.45 -23.84 -37.46
CA ASN A 225 25.76 -24.07 -36.87
C ASN A 225 25.66 -24.93 -35.59
N GLY A 226 24.79 -24.55 -34.66
CA GLY A 226 24.60 -25.30 -33.41
C GLY A 226 24.05 -26.71 -33.64
N LEU A 227 23.12 -26.89 -34.60
CA LEU A 227 22.57 -28.20 -34.93
C LEU A 227 23.62 -29.10 -35.59
N GLY A 228 24.49 -28.53 -36.42
CA GLY A 228 25.65 -29.19 -36.97
C GLY A 228 26.61 -29.66 -35.88
N GLY A 229 26.92 -28.79 -34.92
CA GLY A 229 27.74 -29.12 -33.75
C GLY A 229 27.17 -30.28 -32.93
N ILE A 230 25.87 -30.19 -32.56
CA ILE A 230 25.18 -31.27 -31.82
C ILE A 230 25.18 -32.58 -32.60
N ALA A 231 24.99 -32.53 -33.93
CA ALA A 231 25.02 -33.73 -34.77
C ALA A 231 26.42 -34.35 -34.79
N ARG A 232 27.48 -33.54 -34.86
CA ARG A 232 28.87 -33.97 -34.80
C ARG A 232 29.19 -34.63 -33.46
N ASP A 233 28.82 -34.00 -32.34
CA ASP A 233 29.02 -34.53 -30.97
C ASP A 233 28.29 -35.87 -30.75
N LYS A 234 27.16 -36.08 -31.43
CA LYS A 234 26.42 -37.36 -31.41
C LYS A 234 26.99 -38.42 -32.35
N GLY A 235 28.13 -38.16 -33.00
CA GLY A 235 28.72 -39.06 -33.97
C GLY A 235 27.90 -39.21 -35.26
N LYS A 236 27.17 -38.17 -35.67
CA LYS A 236 26.35 -38.14 -36.89
C LYS A 236 26.91 -37.15 -37.94
N PRO A 237 28.11 -37.41 -38.49
CA PRO A 237 28.82 -36.45 -39.33
C PRO A 237 28.08 -36.11 -40.64
N HIS A 238 27.39 -37.06 -41.27
CA HIS A 238 26.58 -36.76 -42.47
C HIS A 238 25.40 -35.83 -42.19
N GLN A 239 24.80 -35.94 -41.00
CA GLN A 239 23.75 -35.03 -40.56
C GLN A 239 24.32 -33.64 -40.25
N ALA A 240 25.52 -33.58 -39.65
CA ALA A 240 26.22 -32.32 -39.42
C ALA A 240 26.52 -31.58 -40.73
N LEU A 241 27.07 -32.29 -41.72
CA LEU A 241 27.33 -31.75 -43.06
C LEU A 241 26.07 -31.19 -43.72
N ALA A 242 24.94 -31.89 -43.64
CA ALA A 242 23.69 -31.37 -44.20
C ALA A 242 23.24 -30.04 -43.55
N PHE A 243 23.48 -29.85 -42.25
CA PHE A 243 23.21 -28.59 -41.58
C PHE A 243 24.19 -27.49 -42.01
N TYR A 244 25.49 -27.81 -42.13
CA TYR A 244 26.49 -26.86 -42.60
C TYR A 244 26.28 -26.48 -44.08
N ASP A 245 25.84 -27.40 -44.94
CA ASP A 245 25.47 -27.12 -46.33
C ASP A 245 24.26 -26.16 -46.41
N THR A 246 23.29 -26.33 -45.52
CA THR A 246 22.14 -25.42 -45.42
C THR A 246 22.58 -24.04 -44.93
N MET A 247 23.43 -23.98 -43.91
CA MET A 247 24.04 -22.75 -43.40
C MET A 247 24.83 -22.03 -44.50
N MET A 248 25.60 -22.77 -45.30
CA MET A 248 26.36 -22.27 -46.44
C MET A 248 25.47 -21.60 -47.47
N MET A 249 24.42 -22.31 -47.89
CA MET A 249 23.48 -21.86 -48.90
C MET A 249 22.81 -20.55 -48.47
N ILE A 250 22.34 -20.49 -47.22
CA ILE A 250 21.70 -19.29 -46.66
C ILE A 250 22.70 -18.13 -46.60
N SER A 251 23.94 -18.39 -46.18
CA SER A 251 24.97 -17.35 -46.06
C SER A 251 25.38 -16.80 -47.43
N ARG A 252 25.48 -17.66 -48.47
CA ARG A 252 25.75 -17.25 -49.86
C ARG A 252 24.62 -16.42 -50.48
N GLN A 253 23.37 -16.75 -50.17
CA GLN A 253 22.22 -15.99 -50.69
C GLN A 253 22.14 -14.56 -50.14
N ALA A 254 22.82 -14.30 -49.03
CA ALA A 254 22.76 -13.03 -48.33
C ALA A 254 24.12 -12.33 -48.24
N ASP A 255 25.10 -12.78 -49.04
CA ASP A 255 26.46 -12.24 -49.08
C ASP A 255 27.08 -12.09 -47.67
N TYR A 256 26.86 -13.10 -46.82
CA TYR A 256 27.34 -13.10 -45.44
C TYR A 256 28.60 -13.94 -45.27
N ASP A 257 29.76 -13.34 -45.57
CA ASP A 257 31.07 -13.99 -45.63
C ASP A 257 31.42 -14.77 -44.36
N GLN A 258 31.18 -14.21 -43.17
CA GLN A 258 31.46 -14.89 -41.90
C GLN A 258 30.66 -16.19 -41.75
N GLY A 259 29.41 -16.23 -42.24
CA GLY A 259 28.59 -17.44 -42.25
C GLY A 259 29.10 -18.49 -43.23
N ILE A 260 29.57 -18.06 -44.41
CA ILE A 260 30.19 -18.93 -45.42
C ILE A 260 31.46 -19.55 -44.84
N ASN A 261 32.34 -18.71 -44.28
CA ASN A 261 33.57 -19.12 -43.64
C ASN A 261 33.34 -20.17 -42.55
N THR A 262 32.45 -19.86 -41.60
CA THR A 262 32.15 -20.75 -40.47
C THR A 262 31.61 -22.10 -40.96
N ALA A 263 30.78 -22.12 -42.00
CA ALA A 263 30.24 -23.35 -42.56
C ALA A 263 31.31 -24.18 -43.28
N LEU A 264 32.27 -23.55 -43.96
CA LEU A 264 33.38 -24.21 -44.66
C LEU A 264 34.32 -24.83 -43.62
N THR A 265 34.70 -24.06 -42.61
CA THR A 265 35.55 -24.49 -41.49
C THR A 265 34.95 -25.67 -40.73
N ASN A 266 33.66 -25.61 -40.40
CA ASN A 266 32.99 -26.71 -39.69
C ASN A 266 32.80 -27.96 -40.56
N SER A 267 32.53 -27.78 -41.85
CA SER A 267 32.50 -28.89 -42.82
C SER A 267 33.87 -29.54 -42.96
N ALA A 268 34.94 -28.73 -43.03
CA ALA A 268 36.31 -29.20 -43.09
C ALA A 268 36.69 -30.02 -41.85
N ALA A 269 36.37 -29.51 -40.64
CA ALA A 269 36.55 -30.25 -39.40
C ALA A 269 35.78 -31.58 -39.40
N THR A 270 34.56 -31.61 -39.93
CA THR A 270 33.75 -32.84 -40.03
C THR A 270 34.36 -33.84 -41.02
N TYR A 271 34.91 -33.39 -42.14
CA TYR A 271 35.62 -34.27 -43.08
C TYR A 271 36.95 -34.79 -42.52
N LYS A 272 37.64 -34.01 -41.67
CA LYS A 272 38.81 -34.48 -40.92
C LYS A 272 38.45 -35.64 -40.01
N GLU A 273 37.35 -35.55 -39.25
CA GLU A 273 36.85 -36.64 -38.39
C GLU A 273 36.43 -37.89 -39.19
N LEU A 274 35.96 -37.70 -40.43
CA LEU A 274 35.65 -38.78 -41.37
C LEU A 274 36.90 -39.40 -42.04
N TRP A 275 38.11 -39.01 -41.62
CA TRP A 275 39.38 -39.45 -42.22
C TRP A 275 39.49 -39.11 -43.71
N GLN A 276 38.93 -37.97 -44.13
CA GLN A 276 39.02 -37.42 -45.49
C GLN A 276 39.82 -36.10 -45.50
N PRO A 277 41.12 -36.12 -45.13
CA PRO A 277 41.90 -34.91 -44.93
C PRO A 277 42.12 -34.10 -46.22
N GLN A 278 42.08 -34.73 -47.40
CA GLN A 278 42.19 -34.03 -48.68
C GLN A 278 40.97 -33.12 -48.92
N LYS A 279 39.77 -33.64 -48.69
CA LYS A 279 38.53 -32.87 -48.83
C LYS A 279 38.42 -31.78 -47.76
N ALA A 280 38.84 -32.10 -46.53
CA ALA A 280 38.93 -31.10 -45.46
C ALA A 280 39.88 -29.94 -45.84
N LEU A 281 41.01 -30.25 -46.47
CA LEU A 281 41.99 -29.24 -46.90
C LEU A 281 41.44 -28.33 -48.00
N GLU A 282 40.73 -28.90 -48.97
CA GLU A 282 40.08 -28.12 -50.05
C GLU A 282 39.09 -27.11 -49.48
N LEU A 283 38.25 -27.53 -48.52
CA LEU A 283 37.29 -26.65 -47.85
C LEU A 283 37.98 -25.61 -46.96
N ALA A 284 39.06 -25.98 -46.26
CA ALA A 284 39.83 -25.05 -45.45
C ALA A 284 40.46 -23.93 -46.31
N ILE A 285 40.97 -24.25 -47.50
CA ILE A 285 41.50 -23.26 -48.46
C ILE A 285 40.38 -22.39 -49.03
N GLU A 286 39.22 -22.97 -49.33
CA GLU A 286 38.05 -22.20 -49.77
C GLU A 286 37.64 -21.19 -48.68
N ALA A 287 37.69 -21.59 -47.40
CA ALA A 287 37.30 -20.73 -46.27
C ALA A 287 38.10 -19.43 -46.18
N GLU A 288 39.37 -19.46 -46.58
CA GLU A 288 40.28 -18.31 -46.49
C GLU A 288 39.87 -17.13 -47.38
N HIS A 289 39.10 -17.40 -48.44
CA HIS A 289 38.57 -16.35 -49.32
C HIS A 289 37.53 -15.47 -48.61
N TYR A 290 37.03 -15.94 -47.47
CA TYR A 290 35.98 -15.32 -46.67
C TYR A 290 36.45 -14.94 -45.27
N PHE A 291 37.77 -14.93 -45.00
CA PHE A 291 38.27 -14.43 -43.73
C PHE A 291 38.01 -12.94 -43.61
N SER A 292 37.67 -12.56 -42.39
CA SER A 292 37.78 -11.16 -41.99
C SER A 292 39.27 -10.79 -41.89
N ASN A 293 39.62 -9.50 -41.89
CA ASN A 293 41.01 -9.07 -41.62
C ASN A 293 41.43 -9.32 -40.15
N ASP A 294 40.80 -10.26 -39.45
CA ASP A 294 41.12 -10.68 -38.09
C ASP A 294 42.27 -11.69 -38.11
N SER A 295 43.33 -11.39 -37.35
CA SER A 295 44.49 -12.24 -37.18
C SER A 295 44.13 -13.63 -36.64
N TYR A 296 43.04 -13.77 -35.87
CA TYR A 296 42.57 -15.05 -35.36
C TYR A 296 42.25 -16.05 -36.47
N ASP A 297 41.49 -15.62 -37.49
CA ASP A 297 41.02 -16.49 -38.58
C ASP A 297 42.21 -17.11 -39.34
N ILE A 298 43.23 -16.29 -39.59
CA ILE A 298 44.47 -16.69 -40.27
C ILE A 298 45.25 -17.70 -39.42
N ILE A 299 45.48 -17.39 -38.14
CA ILE A 299 46.22 -18.25 -37.21
C ILE A 299 45.53 -19.60 -37.08
N PHE A 300 44.22 -19.61 -36.84
CA PHE A 300 43.43 -20.84 -36.76
C PHE A 300 43.54 -21.66 -38.06
N SER A 301 43.39 -21.02 -39.22
CA SER A 301 43.46 -21.69 -40.53
C SER A 301 44.80 -22.37 -40.78
N HIS A 302 45.89 -21.67 -40.48
CA HIS A 302 47.24 -22.20 -40.65
C HIS A 302 47.49 -23.41 -39.74
N ASN A 303 47.07 -23.36 -38.48
CA ASN A 303 47.14 -24.51 -37.57
C ASN A 303 46.33 -25.69 -38.14
N PHE A 304 45.08 -25.43 -38.54
CA PHE A 304 44.18 -26.46 -39.06
C PHE A 304 44.69 -27.09 -40.37
N LYS A 305 45.18 -26.28 -41.33
CA LYS A 305 45.82 -26.77 -42.56
C LYS A 305 47.12 -27.52 -42.27
N ALA A 306 47.90 -27.13 -41.26
CA ALA A 306 49.10 -27.85 -40.86
C ALA A 306 48.77 -29.27 -40.39
N GLU A 307 47.76 -29.43 -39.53
CA GLU A 307 47.25 -30.75 -39.12
C GLU A 307 46.81 -31.60 -40.32
N LEU A 308 46.10 -30.99 -41.28
CA LEU A 308 45.64 -31.68 -42.49
C LEU A 308 46.80 -32.08 -43.41
N TYR A 309 47.81 -31.22 -43.57
CA TYR A 309 49.01 -31.56 -44.33
C TYR A 309 49.83 -32.66 -43.66
N GLN A 310 49.92 -32.67 -42.34
CA GLN A 310 50.53 -33.75 -41.57
C GLN A 310 49.79 -35.08 -41.83
N ALA A 311 48.46 -35.08 -41.71
CA ALA A 311 47.62 -36.26 -41.99
C ALA A 311 47.75 -36.76 -43.45
N LEU A 312 48.05 -35.86 -44.40
CA LEU A 312 48.31 -36.20 -45.81
C LEU A 312 49.75 -36.66 -46.10
N GLY A 313 50.59 -36.83 -45.08
CA GLY A 313 52.00 -37.20 -45.24
C GLY A 313 52.85 -36.11 -45.88
N LYS A 314 52.49 -34.83 -45.68
CA LYS A 314 53.21 -33.64 -46.16
C LYS A 314 53.77 -32.79 -45.00
N PRO A 315 54.55 -33.37 -44.06
CA PRO A 315 54.98 -32.70 -42.83
C PRO A 315 55.85 -31.46 -43.08
N LYS A 316 56.57 -31.38 -44.20
CA LYS A 316 57.33 -30.16 -44.56
C LYS A 316 56.44 -28.95 -44.85
N LYS A 317 55.27 -29.17 -45.48
CA LYS A 317 54.30 -28.09 -45.74
C LYS A 317 53.61 -27.68 -44.45
N ALA A 318 53.23 -28.66 -43.62
CA ALA A 318 52.68 -28.41 -42.30
C ALA A 318 53.63 -27.58 -41.42
N LEU A 319 54.92 -27.94 -41.43
CA LEU A 319 55.94 -27.24 -40.64
C LEU A 319 56.14 -25.80 -41.11
N ALA A 320 56.03 -25.52 -42.41
CA ALA A 320 56.11 -24.16 -42.93
C ALA A 320 55.01 -23.27 -42.36
N LEU A 321 53.75 -23.75 -42.38
CA LEU A 321 52.60 -23.03 -41.82
C LEU A 321 52.72 -22.84 -40.30
N ALA A 322 53.14 -23.86 -39.56
CA ALA A 322 53.32 -23.74 -38.11
C ALA A 322 54.42 -22.73 -37.74
N ASN A 323 55.50 -22.63 -38.55
CA ASN A 323 56.54 -21.61 -38.36
C ASN A 323 56.08 -20.20 -38.73
N GLU A 324 55.18 -20.06 -39.69
CA GLU A 324 54.56 -18.78 -40.04
C GLU A 324 53.68 -18.29 -38.89
N ASN A 325 52.83 -19.17 -38.36
CA ASN A 325 51.96 -18.86 -37.21
C ASN A 325 52.71 -18.42 -35.95
N ILE A 326 53.79 -19.11 -35.58
CA ILE A 326 54.52 -18.76 -34.36
C ILE A 326 55.28 -17.43 -34.46
N GLN A 327 55.45 -16.89 -35.68
CA GLN A 327 56.04 -15.58 -35.95
C GLN A 327 54.98 -14.47 -35.99
N ASP A 328 53.70 -14.82 -36.02
CA ASP A 328 52.62 -13.84 -35.93
C ASP A 328 52.63 -13.19 -34.53
N ASN A 329 52.59 -11.85 -34.50
CA ASN A 329 52.64 -11.12 -33.24
C ASN A 329 51.37 -11.34 -32.40
N ASP A 330 50.24 -11.60 -33.06
CA ASP A 330 48.94 -11.71 -32.41
C ASP A 330 48.68 -13.10 -31.82
N ILE A 331 49.50 -14.12 -32.17
CA ILE A 331 49.37 -15.46 -31.60
C ILE A 331 49.50 -15.47 -30.07
N ALA A 332 50.18 -14.48 -29.49
CA ALA A 332 50.28 -14.33 -28.04
C ALA A 332 48.92 -14.06 -27.38
N SER A 333 47.98 -13.44 -28.10
CA SER A 333 46.62 -13.11 -27.63
C SER A 333 45.67 -14.30 -27.69
N TYR A 334 46.01 -15.37 -28.43
CA TYR A 334 45.13 -16.52 -28.66
C TYR A 334 45.72 -17.80 -28.04
N SER A 335 45.49 -17.98 -26.74
CA SER A 335 46.17 -19.00 -25.95
C SER A 335 46.01 -20.43 -26.46
N THR A 336 44.79 -20.82 -26.81
CA THR A 336 44.48 -22.15 -27.36
C THR A 336 45.19 -22.40 -28.68
N GLU A 337 45.23 -21.40 -29.56
CA GLU A 337 45.88 -21.53 -30.88
C GLU A 337 47.40 -21.51 -30.78
N LYS A 338 47.96 -20.74 -29.84
CA LYS A 338 49.38 -20.80 -29.51
C LYS A 338 49.79 -22.17 -28.98
N LEU A 339 48.96 -22.76 -28.10
CA LEU A 339 49.20 -24.09 -27.56
C LEU A 339 49.21 -25.15 -28.68
N LYS A 340 48.22 -25.13 -29.57
CA LYS A 340 48.16 -26.03 -30.75
C LYS A 340 49.36 -25.83 -31.68
N CYS A 341 49.75 -24.58 -31.96
CA CYS A 341 50.90 -24.27 -32.79
C CYS A 341 52.21 -24.84 -32.23
N LEU A 342 52.44 -24.68 -30.92
CA LEU A 342 53.61 -25.26 -30.23
C LEU A 342 53.62 -26.79 -30.28
N ASP A 343 52.45 -27.42 -30.14
CA ASP A 343 52.28 -28.88 -30.24
C ASP A 343 52.61 -29.37 -31.66
N LEU A 344 52.05 -28.72 -32.70
CA LEU A 344 52.37 -28.99 -34.10
C LEU A 344 53.87 -28.84 -34.40
N LEU A 345 54.50 -27.76 -33.92
CA LEU A 345 55.93 -27.53 -34.10
C LEU A 345 56.78 -28.63 -33.47
N TYR A 346 56.38 -29.12 -32.29
CA TYR A 346 57.02 -30.27 -31.65
C TYR A 346 56.85 -31.54 -32.49
N GLU A 347 55.61 -31.93 -32.80
CA GLU A 347 55.30 -33.18 -33.50
C GLU A 347 55.93 -33.24 -34.89
N LEU A 348 55.82 -32.17 -35.67
CA LEU A 348 56.34 -32.11 -37.03
C LEU A 348 57.86 -32.17 -37.07
N ASN A 349 58.54 -31.49 -36.14
CA ASN A 349 60.01 -31.60 -36.04
C ASN A 349 60.45 -32.99 -35.58
N PHE A 350 59.67 -33.64 -34.71
CA PHE A 350 59.95 -35.01 -34.29
C PHE A 350 59.81 -35.99 -35.46
N GLU A 351 58.70 -35.91 -36.22
CA GLU A 351 58.43 -36.73 -37.41
C GLU A 351 59.50 -36.56 -38.49
N LEU A 352 59.99 -35.34 -38.70
CA LEU A 352 61.04 -35.02 -39.67
C LEU A 352 62.46 -35.39 -39.20
N GLY A 353 62.63 -35.90 -37.97
CA GLY A 353 63.93 -36.26 -37.40
C GLY A 353 64.75 -35.07 -36.88
N ASN A 354 64.16 -33.87 -36.79
CA ASN A 354 64.79 -32.66 -36.27
C ASN A 354 64.73 -32.63 -34.72
N TYR A 355 65.27 -33.64 -34.05
CA TYR A 355 65.08 -33.85 -32.60
C TYR A 355 65.52 -32.67 -31.72
N ARG A 356 66.54 -31.91 -32.13
CA ARG A 356 66.98 -30.71 -31.39
C ARG A 356 65.91 -29.62 -31.40
N ALA A 357 65.27 -29.38 -32.54
CA ALA A 357 64.18 -28.42 -32.65
C ALA A 357 62.92 -28.94 -31.94
N ALA A 358 62.60 -30.22 -32.10
CA ALA A 358 61.48 -30.85 -31.39
C ALA A 358 61.62 -30.70 -29.86
N TYR A 359 62.81 -30.93 -29.30
CA TYR A 359 63.07 -30.74 -27.87
C TYR A 359 62.86 -29.28 -27.42
N ALA A 360 63.36 -28.30 -28.20
CA ALA A 360 63.19 -26.89 -27.89
C ALA A 360 61.71 -26.44 -27.94
N TRP A 361 60.95 -26.95 -28.92
CA TRP A 361 59.52 -26.70 -29.01
C TRP A 361 58.74 -27.38 -27.90
N ASN A 362 59.10 -28.61 -27.51
CA ASN A 362 58.49 -29.27 -26.36
C ASN A 362 58.78 -28.51 -25.05
N ASP A 363 59.99 -28.01 -24.82
CA ASP A 363 60.30 -27.16 -23.66
C ASP A 363 59.43 -25.89 -23.64
N SER A 364 59.28 -25.25 -24.80
CA SER A 364 58.40 -24.07 -24.97
C SER A 364 56.93 -24.42 -24.69
N LEU A 365 56.46 -25.57 -25.20
CA LEU A 365 55.11 -26.10 -24.97
C LEU A 365 54.85 -26.37 -23.49
N GLN A 366 55.78 -27.00 -22.78
CA GLN A 366 55.63 -27.27 -21.35
C GLN A 366 55.60 -25.98 -20.52
N LYS A 367 56.51 -25.04 -20.80
CA LYS A 367 56.51 -23.71 -20.15
C LYS A 367 55.19 -23.00 -20.37
N TYR A 368 54.66 -23.05 -21.59
CA TYR A 368 53.39 -22.42 -21.93
C TYR A 368 52.21 -23.11 -21.23
N LYS A 369 52.18 -24.45 -21.17
CA LYS A 369 51.18 -25.20 -20.38
C LYS A 369 51.23 -24.85 -18.89
N THR A 370 52.42 -24.66 -18.32
CA THR A 370 52.56 -24.22 -16.92
C THR A 370 52.03 -22.80 -16.73
N LEU A 371 52.37 -21.87 -17.63
CA LEU A 371 51.85 -20.50 -17.63
C LEU A 371 50.31 -20.46 -17.67
N LEU A 372 49.70 -21.19 -18.61
CA LEU A 372 48.25 -21.27 -18.70
C LEU A 372 47.63 -21.88 -17.45
N ARG A 373 48.27 -22.89 -16.86
CA ARG A 373 47.79 -23.49 -15.62
C ARG A 373 47.89 -22.54 -14.43
N ASP A 374 48.94 -21.74 -14.34
CA ASP A 374 49.08 -20.74 -13.29
C ASP A 374 48.08 -19.59 -13.48
N GLU A 375 47.77 -19.22 -14.73
CA GLU A 375 46.72 -18.25 -15.06
C GLU A 375 45.31 -18.79 -14.76
N ASP A 376 44.98 -20.00 -15.20
CA ASP A 376 43.72 -20.70 -14.89
C ASP A 376 43.56 -20.95 -13.38
N VAL A 377 44.64 -21.29 -12.68
CA VAL A 377 44.62 -21.43 -11.23
C VAL A 377 44.42 -20.08 -10.56
N ARG A 378 44.99 -19.00 -11.10
CA ARG A 378 44.79 -17.65 -10.55
C ARG A 378 43.36 -17.15 -10.76
N THR A 379 42.78 -17.32 -11.95
CA THR A 379 41.37 -17.01 -12.22
C THR A 379 40.45 -17.90 -11.39
N THR A 380 40.73 -19.20 -11.28
CA THR A 380 39.96 -20.11 -10.41
C THR A 380 40.07 -19.71 -8.93
N ILE A 381 41.22 -19.25 -8.45
CA ILE A 381 41.39 -18.74 -7.08
C ILE A 381 40.62 -17.43 -6.90
N GLU A 382 40.73 -16.48 -7.83
CA GLU A 382 39.98 -15.22 -7.81
C GLU A 382 38.46 -15.47 -7.84
N GLU A 383 38.00 -16.44 -8.64
CA GLU A 383 36.61 -16.90 -8.70
C GLU A 383 36.16 -17.61 -7.41
N LEU A 384 36.98 -18.49 -6.84
CA LEU A 384 36.70 -19.15 -5.57
C LEU A 384 36.65 -18.15 -4.43
N GLU A 385 37.50 -17.14 -4.44
CA GLU A 385 37.56 -16.09 -3.44
C GLU A 385 36.37 -15.13 -3.57
N ALA A 386 35.97 -14.78 -4.81
CA ALA A 386 34.73 -14.07 -5.09
C ALA A 386 33.49 -14.87 -4.66
N LYS A 387 33.47 -16.18 -4.91
CA LYS A 387 32.39 -17.09 -4.50
C LYS A 387 32.29 -17.19 -2.98
N TYR A 388 33.42 -17.35 -2.30
CA TYR A 388 33.48 -17.38 -0.85
C TYR A 388 33.01 -16.06 -0.21
N GLN A 389 33.44 -14.92 -0.76
CA GLN A 389 32.98 -13.61 -0.30
C GLN A 389 31.48 -13.38 -0.55
N ASN A 390 30.94 -13.85 -1.68
CA ASN A 390 29.51 -13.78 -1.95
C ASN A 390 28.70 -14.66 -1.00
N GLU A 391 29.13 -15.90 -0.74
CA GLU A 391 28.47 -16.77 0.25
C GLU A 391 28.43 -16.11 1.64
N GLN A 392 29.52 -15.45 2.07
CA GLN A 392 29.53 -14.69 3.33
C GLN A 392 28.55 -13.50 3.31
N LYS A 393 28.51 -12.73 2.23
CA LYS A 393 27.56 -11.62 2.07
C LYS A 393 26.11 -12.11 2.05
N GLU A 394 25.82 -13.22 1.37
CA GLU A 394 24.49 -13.83 1.35
C GLU A 394 24.06 -14.31 2.74
N GLN A 395 24.97 -14.95 3.49
CA GLN A 395 24.70 -15.33 4.88
C GLN A 395 24.38 -14.10 5.72
N GLN A 396 25.13 -13.01 5.56
CA GLN A 396 24.90 -11.76 6.30
C GLN A 396 23.57 -11.09 5.91
N ILE A 397 23.23 -11.05 4.62
CA ILE A 397 21.94 -10.53 4.13
C ILE A 397 20.78 -11.41 4.64
N SER A 398 20.93 -12.73 4.64
CA SER A 398 19.91 -13.66 5.16
C SER A 398 19.63 -13.41 6.65
N LEU A 399 20.67 -13.09 7.42
CA LEU A 399 20.57 -12.81 8.85
C LEU A 399 19.91 -11.44 9.08
N LEU A 400 20.34 -10.41 8.35
CA LEU A 400 19.74 -9.06 8.40
C LEU A 400 18.27 -9.06 7.95
N THR A 401 17.90 -9.85 6.95
CA THR A 401 16.50 -9.97 6.50
C THR A 401 15.63 -10.70 7.50
N ALA A 402 16.15 -11.74 8.17
CA ALA A 402 15.48 -12.40 9.29
C ALA A 402 15.27 -11.44 10.47
N GLU A 403 16.29 -10.67 10.86
CA GLU A 403 16.20 -9.65 11.92
C GLU A 403 15.21 -8.53 11.57
N ASN A 404 15.24 -8.02 10.33
CA ASN A 404 14.29 -7.03 9.85
C ASN A 404 12.85 -7.55 9.87
N LYS A 405 12.64 -8.83 9.54
CA LYS A 405 11.32 -9.47 9.59
C LYS A 405 10.82 -9.57 11.03
N ILE A 406 11.67 -9.98 11.97
CA ILE A 406 11.35 -10.03 13.40
C ILE A 406 11.04 -8.62 13.92
N THR A 407 11.83 -7.62 13.53
CA THR A 407 11.65 -6.22 13.95
C THR A 407 10.34 -5.64 13.42
N LYS A 408 10.02 -5.87 12.14
CA LYS A 408 8.73 -5.47 11.55
C LYS A 408 7.54 -6.15 12.26
N GLN A 409 7.66 -7.42 12.63
CA GLN A 409 6.64 -8.12 13.42
C GLN A 409 6.46 -7.50 14.81
N ARG A 410 7.56 -7.18 15.51
CA ARG A 410 7.52 -6.50 16.82
C ARG A 410 6.86 -5.12 16.74
N ILE A 411 7.18 -4.33 15.71
CA ILE A 411 6.55 -3.01 15.49
C ILE A 411 5.05 -3.15 15.22
N ARG A 412 4.63 -4.11 14.36
CA ARG A 412 3.20 -4.37 14.11
C ARG A 412 2.46 -4.75 15.39
N LEU A 413 3.02 -5.66 16.20
CA LEU A 413 2.44 -6.04 17.49
C LEU A 413 2.36 -4.85 18.45
N SER A 414 3.37 -3.99 18.47
CA SER A 414 3.38 -2.77 19.30
C SER A 414 2.26 -1.81 18.90
N TRP A 415 2.00 -1.61 17.61
CA TRP A 415 0.88 -0.79 17.13
C TRP A 415 -0.48 -1.39 17.48
N LEU A 416 -0.65 -2.71 17.36
CA LEU A 416 -1.88 -3.38 17.79
C LEU A 416 -2.11 -3.21 19.31
N PHE A 417 -1.06 -3.31 20.11
CA PHE A 417 -1.14 -3.11 21.55
C PHE A 417 -1.51 -1.66 21.92
N ILE A 418 -0.89 -0.67 21.27
CA ILE A 418 -1.21 0.75 21.46
C ILE A 418 -2.68 1.02 21.09
N GLY A 419 -3.16 0.48 19.96
CA GLY A 419 -4.55 0.62 19.54
C GLY A 419 -5.53 -0.02 20.54
N PHE A 420 -5.20 -1.19 21.07
CA PHE A 420 -5.99 -1.85 22.11
C PHE A 420 -6.05 -1.01 23.41
N LEU A 421 -4.92 -0.47 23.86
CA LEU A 421 -4.85 0.36 25.05
C LEU A 421 -5.68 1.64 24.89
N PHE A 422 -5.62 2.28 23.72
CA PHE A 422 -6.42 3.44 23.39
C PHE A 422 -7.93 3.12 23.46
N LEU A 423 -8.35 1.99 22.88
CA LEU A 423 -9.75 1.56 22.91
C LEU A 423 -10.24 1.27 24.33
N LEU A 424 -9.38 0.69 25.18
CA LEU A 424 -9.66 0.46 26.60
C LEU A 424 -9.84 1.78 27.36
N ILE A 425 -9.00 2.78 27.11
CA ILE A 425 -9.12 4.12 27.71
C ILE A 425 -10.45 4.76 27.31
N VAL A 426 -10.81 4.72 26.02
CA VAL A 426 -12.08 5.26 25.51
C VAL A 426 -13.27 4.57 26.19
N LEU A 427 -13.23 3.24 26.34
CA LEU A 427 -14.27 2.48 27.02
C LEU A 427 -14.42 2.89 28.49
N VAL A 428 -13.31 3.03 29.22
CA VAL A 428 -13.32 3.46 30.63
C VAL A 428 -13.92 4.86 30.77
N VAL A 429 -13.51 5.81 29.92
CA VAL A 429 -14.05 7.18 29.93
C VAL A 429 -15.56 7.17 29.64
N ALA A 430 -16.02 6.38 28.65
CA ALA A 430 -17.43 6.25 28.34
C ALA A 430 -18.25 5.69 29.53
N LEU A 431 -17.74 4.67 30.21
CA LEU A 431 -18.36 4.12 31.41
C LEU A 431 -18.43 5.14 32.55
N LEU A 432 -17.38 5.93 32.78
CA LEU A 432 -17.37 6.98 33.79
C LEU A 432 -18.42 8.06 33.49
N ILE A 433 -18.51 8.52 32.24
CA ILE A 433 -19.52 9.49 31.81
C ILE A 433 -20.94 8.93 32.01
N PHE A 434 -21.17 7.67 31.65
CA PHE A 434 -22.46 7.01 31.82
C PHE A 434 -22.88 6.93 33.28
N ARG A 435 -21.97 6.49 34.17
CA ARG A 435 -22.23 6.44 35.62
C ARG A 435 -22.54 7.82 36.18
N HIS A 436 -21.82 8.85 35.75
CA HIS A 436 -22.04 10.22 36.22
C HIS A 436 -23.42 10.77 35.81
N LYS A 437 -23.85 10.52 34.57
CA LYS A 437 -25.20 10.86 34.12
C LYS A 437 -26.28 10.16 34.94
N GLN A 438 -26.11 8.87 35.22
CA GLN A 438 -27.08 8.09 35.98
C GLN A 438 -27.18 8.57 37.44
N ALA A 439 -26.05 8.92 38.07
CA ALA A 439 -26.02 9.48 39.41
C ALA A 439 -26.75 10.83 39.49
N ARG A 440 -26.51 11.73 38.52
CA ARG A 440 -27.21 13.04 38.44
C ARG A 440 -28.72 12.88 38.26
N PHE A 441 -29.15 11.93 37.43
CA PHE A 441 -30.58 11.66 37.23
C PHE A 441 -31.25 11.20 38.53
N LYS A 442 -30.65 10.23 39.23
CA LYS A 442 -31.16 9.76 40.53
C LYS A 442 -31.21 10.88 41.56
N GLN A 443 -30.19 11.73 41.63
CA GLN A 443 -30.15 12.86 42.55
C GLN A 443 -31.25 13.89 42.26
N SER A 444 -31.53 14.16 40.99
CA SER A 444 -32.60 15.09 40.59
C SER A 444 -33.98 14.58 41.01
N VAL A 445 -34.26 13.30 40.81
CA VAL A 445 -35.54 12.69 41.21
C VAL A 445 -35.72 12.71 42.72
N LEU A 446 -34.69 12.30 43.48
CA LEU A 446 -34.75 12.27 44.94
C LEU A 446 -34.91 13.67 45.55
N ARG A 447 -34.23 14.67 44.98
CA ARG A 447 -34.37 16.07 45.40
C ARG A 447 -35.79 16.60 45.17
N GLN A 448 -36.42 16.20 44.07
CA GLN A 448 -37.80 16.58 43.78
C GLN A 448 -38.79 15.95 44.78
N GLN A 449 -38.61 14.67 45.13
CA GLN A 449 -39.43 14.02 46.15
C GLN A 449 -39.28 14.68 47.53
N LEU A 450 -38.05 15.06 47.90
CA LEU A 450 -37.76 15.70 49.19
C LEU A 450 -38.39 17.10 49.31
N LEU A 451 -38.41 17.88 48.22
CA LEU A 451 -39.05 19.20 48.23
C LEU A 451 -40.58 19.11 48.38
N LEU A 452 -41.20 18.05 47.87
CA LEU A 452 -42.65 17.84 47.95
C LEU A 452 -43.11 17.29 49.30
N SER A 453 -42.23 16.64 50.07
CA SER A 453 -42.54 16.18 51.43
C SER A 453 -42.36 17.26 52.51
N GLN A 454 -41.83 18.43 52.15
CA GLN A 454 -41.68 19.54 53.08
C GLN A 454 -43.02 20.26 53.28
N MET A 455 -43.60 20.12 54.49
CA MET A 455 -44.72 20.94 54.92
C MET A 455 -44.31 22.42 55.02
N ASN A 456 -45.23 23.34 54.71
CA ASN A 456 -44.98 24.78 54.86
C ASN A 456 -44.61 25.09 56.32
N PRO A 457 -43.38 25.55 56.64
CA PRO A 457 -42.95 25.80 58.01
C PRO A 457 -43.89 26.76 58.75
N HIS A 458 -44.45 27.75 58.04
CA HIS A 458 -45.42 28.68 58.60
C HIS A 458 -46.72 28.00 59.04
N PHE A 459 -47.19 26.98 58.32
CA PHE A 459 -48.38 26.23 58.69
C PHE A 459 -48.15 25.44 59.99
N ILE A 460 -46.97 24.84 60.16
CA ILE A 460 -46.60 24.12 61.39
C ILE A 460 -46.59 25.08 62.59
N PHE A 461 -46.00 26.26 62.45
CA PHE A 461 -46.00 27.27 63.51
C PHE A 461 -47.41 27.73 63.88
N ASN A 462 -48.29 27.95 62.88
CA ASN A 462 -49.69 28.31 63.13
C ASN A 462 -50.42 27.23 63.93
N VAL A 463 -50.28 25.96 63.54
CA VAL A 463 -50.92 24.85 64.23
C VAL A 463 -50.41 24.74 65.67
N MET A 464 -49.09 24.83 65.88
CA MET A 464 -48.51 24.81 67.24
C MET A 464 -49.02 25.97 68.10
N GLY A 465 -49.12 27.18 67.53
CA GLY A 465 -49.70 28.34 68.21
C GLY A 465 -51.15 28.14 68.61
N SER A 466 -51.98 27.56 67.71
CA SER A 466 -53.38 27.26 68.00
C SER A 466 -53.55 26.18 69.07
N ILE A 467 -52.70 25.13 69.07
CA ILE A 467 -52.67 24.11 70.13
C ILE A 467 -52.33 24.75 71.47
N GLN A 468 -51.29 25.59 71.52
CA GLN A 468 -50.94 26.33 72.73
C GLN A 468 -52.11 27.20 73.21
N GLY A 469 -52.78 27.91 72.29
CA GLY A 469 -53.96 28.72 72.61
C GLY A 469 -55.11 27.93 73.25
N TYR A 470 -55.43 26.73 72.73
CA TYR A 470 -56.45 25.86 73.33
C TYR A 470 -56.05 25.31 74.70
N LEU A 471 -54.77 24.99 74.89
CA LEU A 471 -54.23 24.55 76.19
C LEU A 471 -54.32 25.67 77.24
N TYR A 472 -53.98 26.91 76.89
CA TYR A 472 -54.12 28.06 77.80
C TYR A 472 -55.58 28.37 78.17
N LYS A 473 -56.54 28.09 77.28
CA LYS A 473 -57.98 28.28 77.53
C LYS A 473 -58.64 27.09 78.26
N ASN A 474 -57.87 26.09 78.68
CA ASN A 474 -58.36 24.85 79.32
C ASN A 474 -59.33 24.02 78.43
N GLU A 475 -59.27 24.18 77.11
CA GLU A 475 -60.13 23.49 76.15
C GLU A 475 -59.48 22.19 75.62
N ALA A 476 -59.11 21.29 76.54
CA ALA A 476 -58.31 20.09 76.23
C ALA A 476 -58.90 19.20 75.12
N VAL A 477 -60.23 19.07 75.05
CA VAL A 477 -60.93 18.27 74.03
C VAL A 477 -60.73 18.87 72.62
N LYS A 478 -60.81 20.20 72.49
CA LYS A 478 -60.58 20.89 71.20
C LYS A 478 -59.10 20.82 70.80
N ALA A 479 -58.19 20.93 71.76
CA ALA A 479 -56.76 20.75 71.52
C ALA A 479 -56.43 19.33 70.99
N ALA A 480 -57.06 18.30 71.57
CA ALA A 480 -56.89 16.90 71.15
C ALA A 480 -57.45 16.63 69.74
N ASP A 481 -58.66 17.13 69.43
CA ASP A 481 -59.23 17.03 68.06
C ASP A 481 -58.35 17.75 67.04
N TYR A 482 -57.88 18.96 67.38
CA TYR A 482 -57.01 19.75 66.50
C TYR A 482 -55.66 19.05 66.24
N LEU A 483 -55.05 18.46 67.27
CA LEU A 483 -53.82 17.67 67.13
C LEU A 483 -54.05 16.41 66.28
N SER A 484 -55.18 15.72 66.46
CA SER A 484 -55.54 14.54 65.67
C SER A 484 -55.69 14.89 64.18
N ARG A 485 -56.40 15.98 63.86
CA ARG A 485 -56.54 16.49 62.49
C ARG A 485 -55.21 16.89 61.87
N PHE A 486 -54.32 17.52 62.65
CA PHE A 486 -52.98 17.86 62.21
C PHE A 486 -52.12 16.61 61.92
N ALA A 487 -52.17 15.60 62.79
CA ALA A 487 -51.47 14.34 62.59
C ALA A 487 -52.00 13.59 61.36
N SER A 488 -53.32 13.60 61.15
CA SER A 488 -53.96 13.02 59.97
C SER A 488 -53.51 13.72 58.68
N LEU A 489 -53.63 15.05 58.62
CA LEU A 489 -53.18 15.84 57.47
C LEU A 489 -51.67 15.66 57.18
N SER A 490 -50.82 15.68 58.22
CA SER A 490 -49.37 15.48 58.05
C SER A 490 -49.05 14.11 57.47
N ARG A 491 -49.76 13.06 57.93
CA ARG A 491 -49.61 11.70 57.40
C ARG A 491 -50.08 11.63 55.94
N SER A 492 -51.25 12.17 55.63
CA SER A 492 -51.78 12.22 54.25
C SER A 492 -50.84 12.97 53.32
N VAL A 493 -50.29 14.11 53.74
CA VAL A 493 -49.30 14.87 52.94
C VAL A 493 -48.05 14.04 52.65
N LEU A 494 -47.48 13.39 53.66
CA LEU A 494 -46.30 12.55 53.49
C LEU A 494 -46.58 11.33 52.61
N GLU A 495 -47.69 10.65 52.85
CA GLU A 495 -48.08 9.45 52.11
C GLU A 495 -48.39 9.77 50.65
N PHE A 496 -49.26 10.76 50.40
CA PHE A 496 -49.74 11.09 49.07
C PHE A 496 -48.76 11.91 48.25
N SER A 497 -47.81 12.64 48.86
CA SER A 497 -46.76 13.35 48.11
C SER A 497 -45.91 12.42 47.23
N SER A 498 -45.81 11.15 47.61
CA SER A 498 -45.04 10.12 46.89
C SER A 498 -45.85 9.36 45.84
N ARG A 499 -47.19 9.46 45.89
CA ARG A 499 -48.10 8.78 44.97
C ARG A 499 -48.32 9.59 43.69
N GLU A 500 -48.59 8.89 42.59
CA GLU A 500 -48.90 9.54 41.30
C GLU A 500 -50.35 10.05 41.24
N ARG A 501 -51.27 9.34 41.89
CA ARG A 501 -52.72 9.60 41.93
C ARG A 501 -53.29 9.24 43.32
N ILE A 502 -54.36 9.91 43.71
CA ILE A 502 -55.20 9.61 44.88
C ILE A 502 -56.67 9.71 44.46
N THR A 503 -57.57 9.12 45.25
CA THR A 503 -59.01 9.27 45.01
C THR A 503 -59.47 10.69 45.30
N LEU A 504 -60.53 11.14 44.64
CA LEU A 504 -61.15 12.44 44.89
C LEU A 504 -61.67 12.52 46.33
N SER A 505 -62.14 11.40 46.88
CA SER A 505 -62.53 11.30 48.29
C SER A 505 -61.36 11.62 49.24
N GLU A 506 -60.16 11.06 48.99
CA GLU A 506 -58.96 11.35 49.78
C GLU A 506 -58.51 12.82 49.65
N GLU A 507 -58.58 13.43 48.45
CA GLU A 507 -58.29 14.87 48.29
C GLU A 507 -59.30 15.73 49.06
N ILE A 508 -60.60 15.42 48.99
CA ILE A 508 -61.64 16.16 49.71
C ILE A 508 -61.44 16.06 51.22
N GLU A 509 -61.16 14.87 51.75
CA GLU A 509 -60.87 14.68 53.18
C GLU A 509 -59.65 15.51 53.62
N MET A 510 -58.60 15.51 52.80
CA MET A 510 -57.40 16.31 53.04
C MET A 510 -57.71 17.82 53.05
N LEU A 511 -58.52 18.31 52.11
CA LEU A 511 -58.98 19.70 52.08
C LEU A 511 -59.84 20.05 53.30
N GLN A 512 -60.75 19.17 53.71
CA GLN A 512 -61.58 19.37 54.89
C GLN A 512 -60.73 19.49 56.16
N ASN A 513 -59.75 18.61 56.33
CA ASN A 513 -58.81 18.67 57.45
C ASN A 513 -57.96 19.94 57.41
N TYR A 514 -57.46 20.34 56.24
CA TYR A 514 -56.72 21.59 56.05
C TYR A 514 -57.56 22.83 56.41
N ILE A 515 -58.78 22.93 55.88
CA ILE A 515 -59.70 24.05 56.14
C ILE A 515 -60.09 24.10 57.62
N ALA A 516 -60.37 22.96 58.25
CA ALA A 516 -60.69 22.89 59.68
C ALA A 516 -59.52 23.40 60.53
N LEU A 517 -58.28 23.05 60.16
CA LEU A 517 -57.08 23.52 60.85
C LEU A 517 -56.88 25.05 60.69
N GLU A 518 -57.09 25.58 59.48
CA GLU A 518 -56.98 27.02 59.20
C GLU A 518 -58.14 27.86 59.76
N ARG A 519 -59.30 27.24 60.04
CA ARG A 519 -60.45 27.91 60.64
C ARG A 519 -60.31 28.02 62.16
N ALA A 520 -59.65 27.07 62.81
CA ALA A 520 -59.51 27.09 64.25
C ALA A 520 -58.55 28.20 64.70
N GLY A 521 -58.94 28.95 65.73
CA GLY A 521 -58.11 30.01 66.32
C GLY A 521 -58.18 31.36 65.61
N LYS A 522 -58.96 31.53 64.53
CA LYS A 522 -59.21 32.85 63.90
C LYS A 522 -60.35 33.59 64.60
N GLU A 523 -60.17 34.90 64.78
CA GLU A 523 -61.17 35.78 65.41
C GLU A 523 -62.43 35.97 64.54
N ASN A 524 -62.29 35.84 63.21
CA ASN A 524 -63.39 35.96 62.26
C ASN A 524 -63.63 34.62 61.52
N PRO A 525 -64.56 33.76 61.99
CA PRO A 525 -64.79 32.45 61.38
C PRO A 525 -65.54 32.59 60.05
N PHE A 526 -65.05 31.95 59.00
CA PHE A 526 -65.73 31.84 57.71
C PHE A 526 -66.58 30.57 57.62
N ALA A 527 -67.69 30.65 56.88
CA ALA A 527 -68.56 29.52 56.57
C ALA A 527 -67.98 28.70 55.40
N VAL A 528 -68.10 27.38 55.47
CA VAL A 528 -67.59 26.45 54.44
C VAL A 528 -68.70 25.51 54.03
N SER A 529 -68.91 25.35 52.73
CA SER A 529 -69.88 24.40 52.18
C SER A 529 -69.26 23.56 51.08
N PHE A 530 -69.40 22.23 51.18
CA PHE A 530 -69.08 21.28 50.13
C PHE A 530 -70.37 20.81 49.48
N SER A 531 -70.49 20.95 48.17
CA SER A 531 -71.59 20.42 47.37
C SER A 531 -71.04 19.40 46.40
N ILE A 532 -71.42 18.14 46.55
CA ILE A 532 -70.99 17.03 45.69
C ILE A 532 -72.23 16.51 44.98
N ASP A 533 -72.18 16.37 43.65
CA ASP A 533 -73.27 15.73 42.89
C ASP A 533 -73.58 14.34 43.50
N PRO A 534 -74.82 14.06 43.94
CA PRO A 534 -75.20 12.77 44.52
C PRO A 534 -74.92 11.56 43.63
N LYS A 535 -74.73 11.76 42.32
CA LYS A 535 -74.39 10.71 41.37
C LYS A 535 -72.89 10.41 41.28
N MET A 536 -72.04 11.26 41.87
CA MET A 536 -70.58 11.15 41.77
C MET A 536 -70.02 10.13 42.77
N GLU A 537 -69.38 9.09 42.27
CA GLU A 537 -68.69 8.10 43.11
C GLU A 537 -67.22 8.53 43.39
N THR A 538 -67.06 9.50 44.29
CA THR A 538 -65.75 10.12 44.61
C THR A 538 -64.64 9.14 45.04
N ALA A 539 -64.99 7.93 45.50
CA ALA A 539 -64.05 6.89 45.89
C ALA A 539 -63.38 6.20 44.68
N PHE A 540 -63.98 6.25 43.49
CA PHE A 540 -63.43 5.64 42.29
C PHE A 540 -62.74 6.63 41.37
N ILE A 541 -62.89 7.94 41.59
CA ILE A 541 -62.30 8.94 40.69
C ILE A 541 -60.89 9.30 41.14
N GLU A 542 -59.88 9.04 40.30
CA GLU A 542 -58.49 9.37 40.60
C GLU A 542 -58.08 10.76 40.07
N ILE A 543 -57.47 11.55 40.94
CA ILE A 543 -56.84 12.83 40.60
C ILE A 543 -55.42 12.90 41.16
N PRO A 544 -54.52 13.72 40.59
CA PRO A 544 -53.21 13.93 41.19
C PRO A 544 -53.35 14.58 42.58
N PRO A 545 -52.56 14.14 43.57
CA PRO A 545 -52.66 14.66 44.93
C PRO A 545 -52.31 16.15 45.01
N MET A 546 -53.01 16.86 45.90
CA MET A 546 -52.83 18.29 46.22
C MET A 546 -53.06 19.20 45.01
N LEU A 547 -53.95 18.80 44.10
CA LEU A 547 -54.25 19.57 42.90
C LEU A 547 -55.11 20.80 43.24
N LEU A 548 -56.04 20.66 44.19
CA LEU A 548 -57.02 21.69 44.54
C LEU A 548 -56.55 22.55 45.72
N GLN A 549 -55.70 21.99 46.58
CA GLN A 549 -55.18 22.64 47.78
C GLN A 549 -54.59 24.05 47.54
N PRO A 550 -53.82 24.33 46.47
CA PRO A 550 -53.29 25.66 46.21
C PRO A 550 -54.37 26.76 46.08
N PHE A 551 -55.52 26.42 45.50
CA PHE A 551 -56.62 27.38 45.31
C PHE A 551 -57.37 27.62 46.61
N VAL A 552 -57.60 26.56 47.39
CA VAL A 552 -58.20 26.65 48.73
C VAL A 552 -57.29 27.44 49.69
N GLU A 553 -55.98 27.19 49.65
CA GLU A 553 -54.99 27.95 50.43
C GLU A 553 -54.99 29.44 50.06
N ASN A 554 -55.00 29.74 48.76
CA ASN A 554 -55.07 31.13 48.29
C ASN A 554 -56.37 31.81 48.72
N ALA A 555 -57.53 31.14 48.59
CA ALA A 555 -58.81 31.68 49.02
C ALA A 555 -58.82 32.03 50.53
N ILE A 556 -58.27 31.15 51.38
CA ILE A 556 -58.24 31.38 52.84
C ILE A 556 -57.20 32.43 53.24
N LYS A 557 -55.98 32.36 52.71
CA LYS A 557 -54.87 33.23 53.13
C LYS A 557 -54.90 34.63 52.51
N HIS A 558 -55.39 34.74 51.28
CA HIS A 558 -55.39 35.98 50.53
C HIS A 558 -56.78 36.51 50.24
N GLY A 559 -57.80 35.66 50.11
CA GLY A 559 -59.18 36.09 49.85
C GLY A 559 -59.90 36.51 51.14
N LEU A 560 -59.99 35.60 52.11
CA LEU A 560 -60.80 35.73 53.33
C LEU A 560 -60.05 36.32 54.53
N LYS A 561 -58.80 36.74 54.34
CA LYS A 561 -57.98 37.31 55.41
C LYS A 561 -58.31 38.79 55.58
N ASP A 562 -58.50 39.23 56.83
CA ASP A 562 -58.72 40.62 57.23
C ASP A 562 -59.96 41.28 56.58
N ILE A 563 -61.03 40.49 56.36
CA ILE A 563 -62.34 40.99 55.92
C ILE A 563 -63.21 41.39 57.13
N ASP A 564 -63.97 42.48 56.98
CA ASP A 564 -64.84 43.02 58.04
C ASP A 564 -66.27 42.43 58.04
N TYR A 565 -66.53 41.46 57.16
CA TYR A 565 -67.82 40.78 57.00
C TYR A 565 -67.67 39.25 57.08
N PRO A 566 -68.76 38.48 57.30
CA PRO A 566 -68.67 37.02 57.38
C PRO A 566 -68.15 36.38 56.08
N GLY A 567 -66.98 35.74 56.17
CA GLY A 567 -66.39 35.02 55.05
C GLY A 567 -67.18 33.75 54.69
N LYS A 568 -67.17 33.38 53.41
CA LYS A 568 -67.78 32.16 52.86
C LYS A 568 -66.86 31.57 51.81
N LEU A 569 -66.64 30.26 51.91
CA LEU A 569 -65.94 29.45 50.92
C LEU A 569 -66.85 28.29 50.51
N SER A 570 -67.21 28.18 49.22
CA SER A 570 -67.91 27.01 48.70
C SER A 570 -67.05 26.25 47.71
N LEU A 571 -67.09 24.93 47.83
CA LEU A 571 -66.50 24.01 46.86
C LEU A 571 -67.63 23.16 46.28
N GLN A 572 -67.79 23.22 44.96
CA GLN A 572 -68.77 22.43 44.23
C GLN A 572 -68.06 21.48 43.26
N PHE A 573 -68.51 20.23 43.26
CA PHE A 573 -67.96 19.14 42.46
C PHE A 573 -69.07 18.52 41.62
N ASP A 574 -68.96 18.64 40.31
CA ASP A 574 -69.91 18.11 39.34
C ASP A 574 -69.21 17.14 38.38
N GLU A 575 -69.79 15.95 38.18
CA GLU A 575 -69.25 14.95 37.26
C GLU A 575 -69.86 15.16 35.87
N LYS A 576 -69.01 15.23 34.84
CA LYS A 576 -69.40 15.21 33.43
C LYS A 576 -68.76 13.97 32.76
N GLU A 577 -69.20 13.63 31.55
CA GLU A 577 -68.80 12.37 30.89
C GLU A 577 -67.29 12.10 30.84
N ASN A 578 -66.44 13.13 30.72
CA ASN A 578 -65.00 12.97 30.52
C ASN A 578 -64.12 13.76 31.51
N TYR A 579 -64.74 14.55 32.39
CA TYR A 579 -64.03 15.44 33.30
C TYR A 579 -64.89 15.75 34.52
N ILE A 580 -64.22 16.15 35.60
CA ILE A 580 -64.83 16.69 36.80
C ILE A 580 -64.74 18.20 36.72
N GLU A 581 -65.87 18.87 36.90
CA GLU A 581 -65.92 20.31 37.11
C GLU A 581 -65.79 20.58 38.61
N VAL A 582 -64.78 21.36 38.97
CA VAL A 582 -64.58 21.82 40.34
C VAL A 582 -64.67 23.33 40.36
N GLU A 583 -65.62 23.85 41.11
CA GLU A 583 -65.78 25.27 41.36
C GLU A 583 -65.40 25.58 42.80
N ILE A 584 -64.46 26.51 42.98
CA ILE A 584 -64.06 27.04 44.28
C ILE A 584 -64.43 28.53 44.29
N LEU A 585 -65.35 28.90 45.17
CA LEU A 585 -65.89 30.25 45.26
C LEU A 585 -65.64 30.82 46.66
N ASP A 586 -64.93 31.93 46.75
CA ASP A 586 -64.83 32.73 47.97
C ASP A 586 -65.57 34.06 47.82
N ASN A 587 -65.98 34.66 48.93
CA ASN A 587 -66.55 36.01 48.98
C ASN A 587 -65.55 37.07 49.49
N GLY A 588 -64.26 36.79 49.40
CA GLY A 588 -63.20 37.64 49.93
C GLY A 588 -63.00 38.94 49.15
N ARG A 589 -61.87 39.60 49.38
CA ARG A 589 -61.57 40.94 48.79
C ARG A 589 -61.40 40.99 47.26
N GLY A 590 -61.52 39.86 46.55
CA GLY A 590 -61.30 39.77 45.10
C GLY A 590 -59.83 39.83 44.69
N LEU A 591 -59.57 39.86 43.37
CA LEU A 591 -58.22 39.99 42.81
C LEU A 591 -57.82 41.47 42.72
N SER A 592 -56.67 41.87 43.28
CA SER A 592 -56.18 43.24 43.18
C SER A 592 -55.75 43.57 41.75
N ASN A 593 -56.15 44.74 41.24
CA ASN A 593 -56.16 45.13 39.82
C ASN A 593 -54.78 45.40 39.16
N ASN A 594 -53.71 44.67 39.51
CA ASN A 594 -52.41 44.91 38.89
C ASN A 594 -51.46 43.70 38.69
N HIS A 595 -51.95 42.45 38.69
CA HIS A 595 -51.12 41.31 38.24
C HIS A 595 -51.95 40.16 37.63
N TYR A 596 -52.50 40.36 36.44
CA TYR A 596 -52.81 39.25 35.50
C TYR A 596 -51.56 38.75 34.75
N SER A 597 -50.37 39.15 35.18
CA SER A 597 -49.14 38.47 34.78
C SER A 597 -49.13 37.09 35.42
N GLN A 598 -48.64 36.09 34.69
CA GLN A 598 -48.22 34.74 35.13
C GLN A 598 -47.18 34.77 36.27
N HIS A 599 -47.40 35.55 37.32
CA HIS A 599 -46.62 35.54 38.54
C HIS A 599 -46.95 34.24 39.24
N LYS A 600 -46.02 33.30 39.06
CA LYS A 600 -45.72 32.18 39.95
C LYS A 600 -45.79 32.64 41.40
N SER A 601 -46.97 32.64 42.01
CA SER A 601 -47.03 32.51 43.45
C SER A 601 -46.45 31.13 43.75
N LYS A 602 -45.50 31.04 44.69
CA LYS A 602 -44.94 29.75 45.12
C LYS A 602 -46.03 28.73 45.48
N ALA A 603 -47.20 29.23 45.91
CA ALA A 603 -48.39 28.43 46.20
C ALA A 603 -48.92 27.67 44.97
N LEU A 604 -48.92 28.26 43.76
CA LEU A 604 -49.41 27.62 42.54
C LEU A 604 -48.37 26.74 41.82
N ASP A 605 -47.11 26.72 42.26
CA ASP A 605 -46.06 25.90 41.62
C ASP A 605 -46.42 24.40 41.61
N ILE A 606 -47.07 23.92 42.67
CA ILE A 606 -47.54 22.53 42.78
C ILE A 606 -48.61 22.26 41.71
N PHE A 607 -49.60 23.13 41.58
CA PHE A 607 -50.64 23.01 40.55
C PHE A 607 -50.05 22.97 39.13
N TRP A 608 -49.12 23.87 38.81
CA TRP A 608 -48.47 23.90 37.49
C TRP A 608 -47.67 22.62 37.19
N GLN A 609 -46.98 22.08 38.20
CA GLN A 609 -46.27 20.80 38.06
C GLN A 609 -47.26 19.65 37.78
N ARG A 610 -48.39 19.59 38.50
CA ARG A 610 -49.43 18.57 38.27
C ARG A 610 -50.08 18.70 36.89
N LYS A 611 -50.46 19.91 36.47
CA LYS A 611 -50.99 20.17 35.12
C LYS A 611 -50.02 19.70 34.02
N LYS A 612 -48.71 19.95 34.19
CA LYS A 612 -47.68 19.49 33.25
C LYS A 612 -47.51 17.96 33.23
N LEU A 613 -47.65 17.30 34.38
CA LEU A 613 -47.62 15.84 34.49
C LEU A 613 -48.82 15.19 33.81
N ILE A 614 -50.04 15.71 34.05
CA ILE A 614 -51.27 15.24 33.37
C ILE A 614 -51.09 15.32 31.85
N ARG A 615 -50.65 16.48 31.33
CA ARG A 615 -50.42 16.67 29.89
C ARG A 615 -49.38 15.71 29.30
N ARG A 616 -48.27 15.47 30.02
CA ARG A 616 -47.15 14.63 29.52
C ARG A 616 -47.44 13.14 29.58
N ARG A 617 -48.11 12.67 30.63
CA ARG A 617 -48.30 11.23 30.88
C ARG A 617 -49.66 10.74 30.40
N CYS A 618 -50.72 11.47 30.71
CA CYS A 618 -52.09 11.06 30.39
C CYS A 618 -52.55 11.61 29.03
N LYS A 619 -51.80 12.52 28.40
CA LYS A 619 -52.17 13.21 27.14
C LYS A 619 -53.51 13.94 27.17
N LYS A 620 -54.12 14.12 28.35
CA LYS A 620 -55.34 14.91 28.57
C LYS A 620 -54.99 16.32 29.03
N GLU A 621 -55.87 17.27 28.77
CA GLU A 621 -55.67 18.67 29.16
C GLU A 621 -56.54 19.04 30.37
N LEU A 622 -55.93 19.73 31.33
CA LEU A 622 -56.62 20.33 32.47
C LEU A 622 -56.77 21.83 32.19
N THR A 623 -58.01 22.30 32.09
CA THR A 623 -58.35 23.71 31.92
C THR A 623 -58.70 24.33 33.28
N PHE A 624 -58.40 25.61 33.45
CA PHE A 624 -58.79 26.34 34.65
C PHE A 624 -58.98 27.82 34.29
N GLU A 625 -59.85 28.50 35.02
CA GLU A 625 -60.18 29.91 34.85
C GLU A 625 -60.32 30.59 36.23
N PHE A 626 -59.83 31.82 36.32
CA PHE A 626 -60.05 32.70 37.46
C PHE A 626 -60.98 33.82 37.05
N GLN A 627 -62.09 33.99 37.78
CA GLN A 627 -63.07 35.03 37.55
C GLN A 627 -63.23 35.86 38.84
N ASN A 628 -62.99 37.16 38.74
CA ASN A 628 -63.23 38.10 39.84
C ASN A 628 -64.72 38.46 39.86
N LEU A 629 -65.40 38.27 40.98
CA LEU A 629 -66.86 38.45 41.04
C LEU A 629 -67.29 39.90 40.87
N HIS A 630 -66.44 40.84 41.31
CA HIS A 630 -66.67 42.28 41.17
C HIS A 630 -66.71 42.73 39.70
N ASP A 631 -66.05 42.00 38.79
CA ASP A 631 -66.05 42.31 37.35
C ASP A 631 -67.38 41.91 36.69
N CYS A 632 -68.15 41.02 37.32
CA CYS A 632 -69.43 40.52 36.82
C CYS A 632 -70.64 41.26 37.42
N ASP A 633 -70.48 41.75 38.66
CA ASP A 633 -71.48 42.46 39.44
C ASP A 633 -70.74 43.31 40.48
N GLU A 634 -70.79 44.63 40.37
CA GLU A 634 -70.07 45.58 41.26
C GLU A 634 -70.45 45.41 42.74
N THR A 635 -71.58 44.74 43.03
CA THR A 635 -72.03 44.47 44.40
C THR A 635 -71.48 43.17 44.98
N ARG A 636 -70.75 42.36 44.20
CA ARG A 636 -70.19 41.08 44.63
C ARG A 636 -68.69 41.17 44.84
N HIS A 637 -68.24 40.67 45.98
CA HIS A 637 -66.83 40.54 46.31
C HIS A 637 -66.44 39.07 46.30
N GLY A 638 -65.24 38.75 45.81
CA GLY A 638 -64.69 37.40 45.85
C GLY A 638 -64.10 36.90 44.54
N VAL A 639 -63.55 35.68 44.57
CA VAL A 639 -62.97 35.02 43.40
C VAL A 639 -63.64 33.67 43.17
N ARG A 640 -63.94 33.38 41.91
CA ARG A 640 -64.36 32.07 41.43
C ARG A 640 -63.20 31.43 40.68
N VAL A 641 -62.82 30.23 41.10
CA VAL A 641 -61.89 29.37 40.37
C VAL A 641 -62.68 28.22 39.80
N PHE A 642 -62.65 28.08 38.48
CA PHE A 642 -63.32 26.99 37.77
C PHE A 642 -62.26 26.08 37.16
N LEU A 643 -62.31 24.78 37.47
CA LEU A 643 -61.37 23.78 36.95
C LEU A 643 -62.13 22.67 36.23
N GLN A 644 -61.63 22.24 35.07
CA GLN A 644 -62.07 21.01 34.42
C GLN A 644 -60.91 20.01 34.45
N ILE A 645 -61.07 18.99 35.30
CA ILE A 645 -60.05 17.98 35.57
C ILE A 645 -60.43 16.72 34.78
N PRO A 646 -59.60 16.24 33.84
CA PRO A 646 -59.93 15.04 33.09
C PRO A 646 -59.97 13.80 34.00
N ILE A 647 -60.98 12.94 33.84
CA ILE A 647 -61.07 11.68 34.58
C ILE A 647 -59.91 10.76 34.15
N LEU A 648 -59.13 10.28 35.12
CA LEU A 648 -57.90 9.50 34.88
C LEU A 648 -58.10 7.97 34.91
N ASN A 649 -59.32 7.50 35.15
CA ASN A 649 -59.65 6.10 35.45
C ASN A 649 -59.51 5.09 34.29
N ASN A 650 -59.30 5.54 33.05
CA ASN A 650 -59.39 4.71 31.84
C ASN A 650 -58.13 4.70 30.95
N ASP A 651 -56.92 4.80 31.52
CA ASP A 651 -55.66 4.54 30.79
C ASP A 651 -54.76 3.53 31.54
#